data_AF-A0A225VL05-F1
#
_entry.id   AF-A0A225VL05-F1
#
_cell.length_a   1.000
_cell.length_b   1.000
_cell.length_c   1.000
_cell.angle_alpha   90.00
_cell.angle_beta   90.00
_cell.angle_gamma   90.00
#
_symmetry.space_group_name_H-M   'P 1'
#
loop_
_entity.id
_entity.type
_entity.pdbx_description
1 polymer ?
#
loop_
_entity_poly.entity_id
_entity_poly.type
_entity_poly.pdbx_seq_one_letter_code
_entity_poly.pdbx_strand_id
1 'polypeptide(L)'
;MFSAVIIVVVVSACLVFSDDSIQFSDKFGGPHGKEFSDDKSVVPGQVVEFLTLHVGERSHGLELKVAKPSPQSFSHGGEGGAYNTLVLGEGEYITSMEVHTAKQKAHTRVFYLKFDTNKGNSVSGGSMTDHKFNVAAPEGFQLGGFHGRQGGELDMLGAIWTRVPEPVPGTVVPANLPVPNDNQATQNPPGRRKPTQLSESFGGPHGDQFSDQDHVTSGQVVEALTIHTGKRSHGLELKISGPTATTFSHGGSGGASNTLTLGPGEYITSMEAHSAKKDGWTRVFYLKFGTNTGRSVSGGTMTGNKGFVTAPAGYQLGGFFGRKGDELDMLGVVWSSIDPVKDVPPTTTPSDENIVLSEVFGGPHGIAFSDINSIKYGQTVNSLIIHTGARSHGISLDISAPLAATLSHGTNKGTEHKLVLGPGEYITSMEVHWGKKDGRTRIFHLNFGTSGGNSISGGQTTNDKKVITAPEGFQLSGFHGRAEGEIWQLGAIWTRIGAADHLLADKGGHGNDTYGISIRNWVGPNIGKPGDTACYRKSVGFGSEKKCPLGYASDDDDCLTQCPLAYPVRCYAECIPQNDDCALEIVWKVGSVVAVAFNVATLNVFGELYAAYKATKWALLCATSLISVVRSLIYYIRYQQTTAPQGKTEELLAVAYQADVVVVDLPIAVCSCLGLPIPKNSQYADMVLTVVEGIVKQVITNGDEILSTGANALDLLLGSGALNDSSTTIDELQTLIDKNSTCGWELKRLTDRVISAVNNVRNDTPDATANDIRVKVYSSPIVLHDIPTVTNNCMGELLTTKTLTVAYETRDMLRKTFGVIVDQLIDTATTDMGKAVAQDEYMRNVANMGLVALSTVDPTGIAYMASQFVQPICGPTAYLGEIDDGTLHDALGLRTVDEAFEGSYGSWTKLGDGVVRLIFESTDKLDVTVVIHSGGDDYAKVDVKAWETVVWESTIPELQDKSLYLDRWRPGLFGLPGSGGGSLLLWIPRSTEGGHVTMHVRINVS
;
A
#
# COMPACT_ATOMS: atom_id res chain seq x y z
N MET A 1 49.82 -24.71 5.85
CA MET A 1 50.15 -23.56 6.71
C MET A 1 48.83 -22.85 6.95
N PHE A 2 48.22 -22.96 8.14
CA PHE A 2 48.45 -22.09 9.32
C PHE A 2 48.18 -20.61 9.00
N SER A 3 47.37 -19.82 9.73
CA SER A 3 46.36 -20.10 10.78
C SER A 3 45.69 -18.77 11.21
N ALA A 4 44.42 -18.80 11.67
CA ALA A 4 43.76 -17.82 12.58
C ALA A 4 43.69 -16.32 12.13
N VAL A 5 42.64 -15.54 12.45
CA VAL A 5 42.23 -15.07 13.79
C VAL A 5 40.77 -14.56 13.77
N ILE A 6 40.08 -14.72 14.91
CA ILE A 6 38.72 -14.21 15.21
C ILE A 6 38.82 -13.07 16.25
N ILE A 7 38.22 -11.90 15.97
CA ILE A 7 37.78 -10.85 16.92
C ILE A 7 36.61 -10.10 16.23
N VAL A 8 35.33 -10.29 16.53
CA VAL A 8 34.53 -9.85 17.71
C VAL A 8 34.48 -8.33 17.93
N VAL A 9 33.36 -7.71 17.50
CA VAL A 9 32.66 -6.70 18.32
C VAL A 9 31.17 -7.03 18.27
N VAL A 10 30.63 -7.48 19.40
CA VAL A 10 29.19 -7.55 19.66
C VAL A 10 28.84 -6.35 20.53
N VAL A 11 27.87 -5.55 20.10
CA VAL A 11 27.13 -4.64 20.99
C VAL A 11 25.65 -4.88 20.75
N SER A 12 25.07 -5.78 21.54
CA SER A 12 23.63 -5.97 21.59
C SER A 12 22.98 -4.79 22.33
N ALA A 13 22.30 -3.91 21.61
CA ALA A 13 21.29 -3.05 22.22
C ALA A 13 19.98 -3.83 22.31
N CYS A 14 19.73 -4.46 23.45
CA CYS A 14 18.42 -5.01 23.76
C CYS A 14 17.52 -3.86 24.21
N LEU A 15 16.60 -3.42 23.34
CA LEU A 15 15.53 -2.49 23.68
C LEU A 15 14.20 -3.17 23.41
N VAL A 16 13.54 -3.55 24.50
CA VAL A 16 12.15 -3.99 24.50
C VAL A 16 11.28 -2.74 24.34
N PHE A 17 10.43 -2.70 23.32
CA PHE A 17 9.37 -1.70 23.20
C PHE A 17 8.00 -2.35 23.34
N SER A 18 7.08 -1.60 23.96
CA SER A 18 5.85 -2.10 24.57
C SER A 18 4.66 -2.01 23.62
N ASP A 19 3.54 -2.61 24.04
CA ASP A 19 2.26 -2.52 23.35
C ASP A 19 1.71 -1.07 23.45
N ASP A 20 1.61 -0.37 22.32
CA ASP A 20 1.27 1.07 22.25
C ASP A 20 -0.15 1.43 22.75
N SER A 21 -0.95 0.44 23.15
CA SER A 21 -2.28 0.64 23.74
C SER A 21 -2.24 0.96 25.25
N ILE A 22 -1.14 0.67 25.92
CA ILE A 22 -0.93 0.85 27.37
C ILE A 22 0.47 1.42 27.64
N GLN A 23 0.56 2.60 28.24
CA GLN A 23 1.85 3.26 28.50
C GLN A 23 2.15 3.40 30.00
N PHE A 24 3.39 3.11 30.39
CA PHE A 24 3.85 3.21 31.78
C PHE A 24 4.56 4.54 32.01
N SER A 25 4.22 5.25 33.09
CA SER A 25 5.09 6.32 33.59
C SER A 25 6.33 5.74 34.27
N ASP A 26 7.35 6.58 34.47
CA ASP A 26 8.41 6.31 35.44
C ASP A 26 7.85 5.98 36.83
N LYS A 27 8.63 5.23 37.63
CA LYS A 27 8.31 4.86 39.01
C LYS A 27 9.02 5.78 40.01
N PHE A 28 8.26 6.48 40.85
CA PHE A 28 8.78 7.45 41.81
C PHE A 28 8.72 6.91 43.25
N GLY A 29 9.88 6.75 43.89
CA GLY A 29 10.00 6.30 45.28
C GLY A 29 11.24 5.47 45.58
N GLY A 30 11.24 4.73 46.69
CA GLY A 30 12.37 3.93 47.15
C GLY A 30 12.30 2.44 46.78
N PRO A 31 13.44 1.73 46.74
CA PRO A 31 13.51 0.30 46.39
C PRO A 31 13.10 -0.62 47.56
N HIS A 32 12.10 -0.22 48.34
CA HIS A 32 11.56 -0.98 49.48
C HIS A 32 10.17 -1.54 49.12
N GLY A 33 9.57 -2.35 50.01
CA GLY A 33 8.30 -3.03 49.74
C GLY A 33 8.40 -4.23 48.79
N LYS A 34 7.24 -4.78 48.41
CA LYS A 34 7.04 -5.79 47.36
C LYS A 34 6.54 -5.12 46.09
N GLU A 35 6.91 -5.63 44.93
CA GLU A 35 6.49 -5.08 43.63
C GLU A 35 5.03 -5.44 43.29
N PHE A 36 4.36 -4.56 42.56
CA PHE A 36 3.02 -4.73 42.02
C PHE A 36 2.88 -4.07 40.64
N SER A 37 1.95 -4.54 39.82
CA SER A 37 1.56 -3.93 38.55
C SER A 37 0.15 -4.35 38.16
N ASP A 38 -0.69 -3.40 37.77
CA ASP A 38 -2.06 -3.62 37.28
C ASP A 38 -2.13 -3.91 35.77
N ASP A 39 -0.99 -3.72 35.06
CA ASP A 39 -0.73 -3.98 33.63
C ASP A 39 -1.73 -4.94 32.95
N LYS A 40 -1.73 -6.21 33.36
CA LYS A 40 -2.52 -7.30 32.77
C LYS A 40 -4.04 -7.17 32.90
N SER A 41 -4.53 -6.13 33.57
CA SER A 41 -5.95 -5.82 33.79
C SER A 41 -6.35 -4.44 33.26
N VAL A 42 -5.38 -3.58 32.92
CA VAL A 42 -5.59 -2.31 32.24
C VAL A 42 -5.95 -2.60 30.78
N VAL A 43 -6.96 -1.89 30.23
CA VAL A 43 -7.41 -2.08 28.85
C VAL A 43 -7.89 -0.76 28.23
N PRO A 44 -7.72 -0.53 26.92
CA PRO A 44 -8.26 0.64 26.24
C PRO A 44 -9.77 0.81 26.43
N GLY A 45 -10.22 2.06 26.55
CA GLY A 45 -11.64 2.39 26.72
C GLY A 45 -12.18 2.16 28.13
N GLN A 46 -11.30 2.07 29.14
CA GLN A 46 -11.73 2.04 30.54
C GLN A 46 -12.58 3.27 30.90
N VAL A 47 -13.48 3.13 31.89
CA VAL A 47 -14.15 4.27 32.53
C VAL A 47 -13.88 4.19 34.01
N VAL A 48 -13.08 5.13 34.52
CA VAL A 48 -12.80 5.26 35.96
C VAL A 48 -14.01 5.88 36.66
N GLU A 49 -14.44 5.25 37.75
CA GLU A 49 -15.58 5.69 38.58
C GLU A 49 -15.10 6.58 39.74
N PHE A 50 -14.04 6.16 40.45
CA PHE A 50 -13.39 6.96 41.48
C PHE A 50 -11.92 6.59 41.70
N LEU A 51 -11.17 7.53 42.28
CA LEU A 51 -9.83 7.34 42.84
C LEU A 51 -9.82 7.80 44.30
N THR A 52 -9.42 6.93 45.23
CA THR A 52 -9.27 7.22 46.65
C THR A 52 -7.81 7.19 47.06
N LEU A 53 -7.36 8.14 47.87
CA LEU A 53 -6.02 8.19 48.48
C LEU A 53 -6.13 7.97 50.00
N HIS A 54 -5.29 7.09 50.57
CA HIS A 54 -5.19 6.84 52.01
C HIS A 54 -4.02 7.65 52.58
N VAL A 55 -4.32 8.79 53.22
CA VAL A 55 -3.36 9.87 53.46
C VAL A 55 -3.40 10.37 54.91
N GLY A 56 -2.23 10.41 55.56
CA GLY A 56 -2.02 11.08 56.84
C GLY A 56 -0.98 12.20 56.66
N GLU A 57 0.03 12.27 57.53
CA GLU A 57 1.25 13.04 57.23
C GLU A 57 1.99 12.51 55.98
N ARG A 58 1.67 11.29 55.52
CA ARG A 58 2.29 10.60 54.37
C ARG A 58 1.22 9.81 53.59
N SER A 59 1.56 9.37 52.38
CA SER A 59 0.68 8.49 51.59
C SER A 59 0.87 7.04 52.01
N HIS A 60 -0.18 6.42 52.56
CA HIS A 60 -0.17 5.02 52.95
C HIS A 60 -0.63 4.11 51.81
N GLY A 61 -1.62 4.53 51.02
CA GLY A 61 -2.22 3.70 49.97
C GLY A 61 -3.13 4.48 49.03
N LEU A 62 -3.71 3.77 48.06
CA LEU A 62 -4.71 4.27 47.12
C LEU A 62 -5.63 3.15 46.62
N GLU A 63 -6.80 3.51 46.10
CA GLU A 63 -7.73 2.63 45.39
C GLU A 63 -8.26 3.29 44.11
N LEU A 64 -8.19 2.61 42.96
CA LEU A 64 -8.81 3.03 41.70
C LEU A 64 -9.97 2.10 41.34
N LYS A 65 -11.15 2.67 41.10
CA LYS A 65 -12.35 1.94 40.67
C LYS A 65 -12.61 2.16 39.19
N VAL A 66 -12.82 1.07 38.46
CA VAL A 66 -13.16 1.05 37.03
C VAL A 66 -14.53 0.42 36.86
N ALA A 67 -15.38 1.02 36.02
CA ALA A 67 -16.75 0.59 35.75
C ALA A 67 -16.95 -0.07 34.37
N LYS A 68 -16.17 0.33 33.37
CA LYS A 68 -16.18 -0.22 32.00
C LYS A 68 -14.74 -0.48 31.52
N PRO A 69 -14.50 -1.38 30.54
CA PRO A 69 -15.46 -2.29 29.92
C PRO A 69 -15.95 -3.42 30.85
N SER A 70 -15.21 -3.71 31.92
CA SER A 70 -15.66 -4.56 33.03
C SER A 70 -15.41 -3.88 34.39
N PRO A 71 -16.26 -4.09 35.41
CA PRO A 71 -16.03 -3.50 36.73
C PRO A 71 -14.83 -4.12 37.45
N GLN A 72 -13.84 -3.30 37.83
CA GLN A 72 -12.60 -3.71 38.50
C GLN A 72 -12.23 -2.74 39.64
N SER A 73 -11.38 -3.17 40.58
CA SER A 73 -10.81 -2.34 41.66
C SER A 73 -9.34 -2.67 41.80
N PHE A 74 -8.47 -1.66 41.78
CA PHE A 74 -7.04 -1.80 42.10
C PHE A 74 -6.77 -1.09 43.43
N SER A 75 -6.15 -1.77 44.39
CA SER A 75 -5.87 -1.22 45.73
C SER A 75 -4.45 -1.57 46.16
N HIS A 76 -3.66 -0.54 46.48
CA HIS A 76 -2.22 -0.68 46.76
C HIS A 76 -1.80 0.17 47.95
N GLY A 77 -0.86 -0.34 48.75
CA GLY A 77 -0.40 0.26 50.01
C GLY A 77 -1.15 -0.25 51.23
N GLY A 78 -1.19 0.55 52.30
CA GLY A 78 -1.88 0.25 53.55
C GLY A 78 -3.15 1.07 53.77
N GLU A 79 -4.00 0.59 54.67
CA GLU A 79 -5.26 1.24 55.11
C GLU A 79 -5.05 2.38 56.14
N GLY A 80 -3.86 2.98 56.16
CA GLY A 80 -3.50 4.03 57.11
C GLY A 80 -3.94 5.43 56.67
N GLY A 81 -4.29 6.29 57.63
CA GLY A 81 -4.64 7.69 57.38
C GLY A 81 -6.13 7.92 57.10
N ALA A 82 -6.46 9.08 56.54
CA ALA A 82 -7.79 9.46 56.12
C ALA A 82 -7.99 9.19 54.62
N TYR A 83 -9.23 8.90 54.22
CA TYR A 83 -9.58 8.60 52.84
C TYR A 83 -10.03 9.88 52.12
N ASN A 84 -9.29 10.28 51.08
CA ASN A 84 -9.64 11.38 50.19
C ASN A 84 -10.05 10.81 48.82
N THR A 85 -11.33 10.93 48.44
CA THR A 85 -11.87 10.33 47.20
C THR A 85 -12.24 11.40 46.17
N LEU A 86 -11.80 11.20 44.93
CA LEU A 86 -12.32 11.83 43.73
C LEU A 86 -13.30 10.87 43.06
N VAL A 87 -14.57 11.27 42.95
CA VAL A 87 -15.56 10.58 42.11
C VAL A 87 -15.62 11.31 40.77
N LEU A 88 -15.53 10.59 39.66
CA LEU A 88 -15.46 11.18 38.32
C LEU A 88 -16.86 11.29 37.70
N GLY A 89 -17.16 12.42 37.08
CA GLY A 89 -18.41 12.62 36.34
C GLY A 89 -18.38 12.01 34.93
N GLU A 90 -19.52 12.03 34.24
CA GLU A 90 -19.65 11.53 32.87
C GLU A 90 -18.69 12.24 31.89
N GLY A 91 -17.79 11.49 31.23
CA GLY A 91 -16.76 12.06 30.35
C GLY A 91 -15.62 12.78 31.08
N GLU A 92 -15.46 12.56 32.38
CA GLU A 92 -14.33 13.00 33.18
C GLU A 92 -13.31 11.86 33.32
N TYR A 93 -12.02 12.17 33.20
CA TYR A 93 -10.93 11.21 33.32
C TYR A 93 -9.66 11.86 33.88
N ILE A 94 -8.83 11.08 34.58
CA ILE A 94 -7.59 11.54 35.22
C ILE A 94 -6.48 11.65 34.17
N THR A 95 -5.82 12.82 34.13
CA THR A 95 -4.84 13.21 33.12
C THR A 95 -3.44 13.46 33.67
N SER A 96 -3.24 13.47 35.00
CA SER A 96 -1.92 13.66 35.60
C SER A 96 -1.77 13.02 36.98
N MET A 97 -0.52 12.84 37.40
CA MET A 97 -0.11 12.46 38.75
C MET A 97 1.13 13.27 39.17
N GLU A 98 1.05 13.95 40.32
CA GLU A 98 2.16 14.58 41.05
C GLU A 98 2.52 13.70 42.26
N VAL A 99 3.80 13.35 42.40
CA VAL A 99 4.34 12.49 43.47
C VAL A 99 5.48 13.21 44.17
N HIS A 100 5.39 13.38 45.49
CA HIS A 100 6.52 13.84 46.31
C HIS A 100 7.08 12.68 47.15
N THR A 101 8.40 12.64 47.31
CA THR A 101 9.11 11.58 48.04
C THR A 101 10.02 12.13 49.13
N ALA A 102 10.24 11.37 50.20
CA ALA A 102 11.25 11.71 51.21
C ALA A 102 11.76 10.46 51.96
N LYS A 103 12.87 10.63 52.67
CA LYS A 103 13.54 9.56 53.41
C LYS A 103 13.10 9.55 54.88
N GLN A 104 12.44 8.48 55.31
CA GLN A 104 12.02 8.24 56.70
C GLN A 104 12.68 6.97 57.25
N LYS A 105 13.30 7.04 58.44
CA LYS A 105 13.94 5.88 59.11
C LYS A 105 14.81 5.04 58.16
N ALA A 106 15.62 5.74 57.36
CA ALA A 106 16.48 5.22 56.29
C ALA A 106 15.81 4.73 54.99
N HIS A 107 14.48 4.66 54.89
CA HIS A 107 13.75 4.26 53.67
C HIS A 107 13.20 5.48 52.91
N THR A 108 13.35 5.52 51.59
CA THR A 108 12.65 6.52 50.74
C THR A 108 11.24 6.03 50.45
N ARG A 109 10.22 6.87 50.69
CA ARG A 109 8.79 6.54 50.48
C ARG A 109 8.03 7.68 49.81
N VAL A 110 6.80 7.42 49.37
CA VAL A 110 5.86 8.43 48.85
C VAL A 110 5.23 9.22 50.02
N PHE A 111 5.37 10.54 49.99
CA PHE A 111 4.94 11.44 51.07
C PHE A 111 3.70 12.25 50.71
N TYR A 112 3.51 12.62 49.44
CA TYR A 112 2.32 13.29 48.94
C TYR A 112 1.99 12.80 47.52
N LEU A 113 0.69 12.73 47.24
CA LEU A 113 0.14 12.45 45.93
C LEU A 113 -0.89 13.52 45.56
N LYS A 114 -0.94 13.88 44.28
CA LYS A 114 -2.04 14.66 43.68
C LYS A 114 -2.34 14.14 42.28
N PHE A 115 -3.62 14.14 41.91
CA PHE A 115 -4.10 13.76 40.59
C PHE A 115 -5.05 14.84 40.08
N ASP A 116 -4.92 15.23 38.81
CA ASP A 116 -5.83 16.17 38.15
C ASP A 116 -6.58 15.48 36.98
N THR A 117 -7.71 16.07 36.59
CA THR A 117 -8.60 15.56 35.53
C THR A 117 -8.68 16.50 34.33
N ASN A 118 -9.17 15.98 33.21
CA ASN A 118 -9.52 16.76 32.02
C ASN A 118 -10.55 17.88 32.28
N LYS A 119 -11.30 17.83 33.39
CA LYS A 119 -12.28 18.87 33.79
C LYS A 119 -11.78 19.82 34.89
N GLY A 120 -10.53 19.69 35.32
CA GLY A 120 -9.91 20.57 36.31
C GLY A 120 -10.26 20.25 37.77
N ASN A 121 -10.99 19.17 38.04
CA ASN A 121 -11.09 18.61 39.39
C ASN A 121 -9.80 17.88 39.76
N SER A 122 -9.49 17.82 41.06
CA SER A 122 -8.30 17.13 41.57
C SER A 122 -8.53 16.51 42.94
N VAL A 123 -7.69 15.52 43.29
CA VAL A 123 -7.58 14.98 44.66
C VAL A 123 -6.12 14.93 45.06
N SER A 124 -5.84 15.23 46.33
CA SER A 124 -4.48 15.16 46.86
C SER A 124 -4.45 14.84 48.35
N GLY A 125 -3.27 14.49 48.86
CA GLY A 125 -3.02 14.36 50.29
C GLY A 125 -1.64 13.85 50.65
N GLY A 126 -1.28 13.97 51.92
CA GLY A 126 0.08 13.76 52.44
C GLY A 126 0.84 15.08 52.65
N SER A 127 2.14 14.99 52.95
CA SER A 127 3.01 16.17 53.13
C SER A 127 3.87 16.42 51.91
N MET A 128 3.78 17.61 51.32
CA MET A 128 4.69 18.02 50.24
C MET A 128 6.14 18.06 50.74
N THR A 129 7.07 17.58 49.92
CA THR A 129 8.53 17.61 50.15
C THR A 129 9.23 18.30 48.96
N ASP A 130 10.51 18.62 49.09
CA ASP A 130 11.28 19.26 48.01
C ASP A 130 11.52 18.34 46.78
N HIS A 131 11.34 17.02 46.93
CA HIS A 131 11.62 16.05 45.87
C HIS A 131 10.31 15.60 45.22
N LYS A 132 9.90 16.33 44.19
CA LYS A 132 8.62 16.15 43.51
C LYS A 132 8.76 15.84 42.02
N PHE A 133 7.81 15.06 41.51
CA PHE A 133 7.77 14.56 40.15
C PHE A 133 6.35 14.70 39.61
N ASN A 134 6.22 15.12 38.35
CA ASN A 134 4.95 15.29 37.66
C ASN A 134 4.96 14.44 36.39
N VAL A 135 3.92 13.64 36.20
CA VAL A 135 3.67 12.89 34.96
C VAL A 135 2.26 13.17 34.46
N ALA A 136 2.13 13.38 33.16
CA ALA A 136 0.86 13.55 32.47
C ALA A 136 0.55 12.29 31.64
N ALA A 137 -0.73 12.04 31.43
CA ALA A 137 -1.17 11.06 30.44
C ALA A 137 -0.77 11.53 29.02
N PRO A 138 -0.36 10.63 28.13
CA PRO A 138 -0.25 10.92 26.70
C PRO A 138 -1.56 11.45 26.11
N GLU A 139 -1.49 12.16 24.99
CA GLU A 139 -2.69 12.70 24.33
C GLU A 139 -3.63 11.56 23.89
N GLY A 140 -4.91 11.66 24.28
CA GLY A 140 -5.89 10.58 24.08
C GLY A 140 -5.88 9.46 25.14
N PHE A 141 -5.08 9.59 26.21
CA PHE A 141 -4.99 8.61 27.30
C PHE A 141 -5.52 9.16 28.64
N GLN A 142 -5.85 8.26 29.55
CA GLN A 142 -6.25 8.48 30.95
C GLN A 142 -5.56 7.48 31.88
N LEU A 143 -5.64 7.68 33.19
CA LEU A 143 -5.22 6.69 34.17
C LEU A 143 -6.06 5.40 34.08
N GLY A 144 -5.42 4.26 33.78
CA GLY A 144 -6.06 2.93 33.75
C GLY A 144 -5.71 2.05 34.97
N GLY A 145 -4.53 2.24 35.57
CA GLY A 145 -4.03 1.48 36.71
C GLY A 145 -2.67 1.98 37.22
N PHE A 146 -2.00 1.19 38.07
CA PHE A 146 -0.72 1.56 38.67
C PHE A 146 0.34 0.45 38.61
N HIS A 147 1.61 0.84 38.70
CA HIS A 147 2.73 -0.08 38.95
C HIS A 147 3.70 0.52 39.96
N GLY A 148 4.38 -0.31 40.75
CA GLY A 148 5.18 0.24 41.84
C GLY A 148 5.63 -0.79 42.86
N ARG A 149 5.91 -0.32 44.08
CA ARG A 149 6.26 -1.16 45.23
C ARG A 149 5.52 -0.70 46.48
N GLN A 150 5.00 -1.67 47.24
CA GLN A 150 4.14 -1.45 48.39
C GLN A 150 4.59 -2.26 49.63
N GLY A 151 4.40 -1.69 50.81
CA GLY A 151 4.60 -2.34 52.10
C GLY A 151 3.39 -2.12 52.99
N GLY A 152 3.61 -1.68 54.24
CA GLY A 152 2.53 -1.07 55.03
C GLY A 152 2.16 0.34 54.56
N GLU A 153 2.88 0.88 53.56
CA GLU A 153 2.77 2.21 52.96
C GLU A 153 3.17 2.12 51.48
N LEU A 154 2.90 3.16 50.67
CA LEU A 154 3.42 3.25 49.30
C LEU A 154 4.91 3.60 49.31
N ASP A 155 5.72 2.68 48.80
CA ASP A 155 7.17 2.82 48.72
C ASP A 155 7.61 3.46 47.40
N MET A 156 6.94 3.09 46.31
CA MET A 156 7.22 3.55 44.95
C MET A 156 5.96 3.46 44.10
N LEU A 157 5.67 4.48 43.28
CA LEU A 157 4.47 4.53 42.44
C LEU A 157 4.75 5.11 41.05
N GLY A 158 4.20 4.47 40.03
CA GLY A 158 4.06 4.96 38.65
C GLY A 158 2.63 4.70 38.16
N ALA A 159 2.16 5.54 37.24
CA ALA A 159 0.86 5.41 36.58
C ALA A 159 0.95 4.48 35.37
N ILE A 160 -0.15 3.82 35.06
CA ILE A 160 -0.38 3.12 33.80
C ILE A 160 -1.49 3.87 33.07
N TRP A 161 -1.18 4.37 31.88
CA TRP A 161 -2.06 5.16 31.02
C TRP A 161 -2.69 4.27 29.94
N THR A 162 -3.98 4.48 29.65
CA THR A 162 -4.70 3.77 28.57
C THR A 162 -5.66 4.71 27.83
N ARG A 163 -6.09 4.36 26.61
CA ARG A 163 -6.93 5.25 25.79
C ARG A 163 -8.32 5.55 26.39
N VAL A 164 -8.83 6.75 26.17
CA VAL A 164 -10.21 7.14 26.53
C VAL A 164 -11.25 6.52 25.58
N PRO A 165 -12.46 6.17 26.07
CA PRO A 165 -13.52 5.57 25.24
C PRO A 165 -14.27 6.60 24.37
N GLU A 166 -14.57 6.21 23.12
CA GLU A 166 -15.29 7.04 22.14
C GLU A 166 -16.84 6.95 22.27
N PRO A 167 -17.59 8.01 21.91
CA PRO A 167 -19.06 8.04 21.99
C PRO A 167 -19.76 7.44 20.76
N VAL A 168 -20.82 6.64 20.97
CA VAL A 168 -21.54 5.90 19.91
C VAL A 168 -22.93 6.49 19.59
N PRO A 169 -23.29 6.75 18.32
CA PRO A 169 -24.64 7.17 17.92
C PRO A 169 -25.69 6.03 17.90
N GLY A 170 -26.96 6.37 18.13
CA GLY A 170 -28.05 5.43 18.42
C GLY A 170 -28.67 4.64 17.25
N THR A 171 -29.32 3.52 17.61
CA THR A 171 -29.77 2.41 16.74
C THR A 171 -31.22 2.57 16.21
N VAL A 172 -31.52 1.98 15.04
CA VAL A 172 -32.89 1.66 14.59
C VAL A 172 -32.94 0.31 13.86
N VAL A 173 -34.06 -0.43 14.04
CA VAL A 173 -34.36 -1.81 13.59
C VAL A 173 -35.77 -1.76 12.96
N PRO A 174 -36.15 -2.45 11.84
CA PRO A 174 -36.01 -3.89 11.51
C PRO A 174 -35.50 -4.14 10.04
N ALA A 175 -35.62 -5.29 9.33
CA ALA A 175 -36.47 -6.49 9.45
C ALA A 175 -35.88 -7.79 8.80
N ASN A 176 -36.74 -8.77 8.48
CA ASN A 176 -36.41 -10.16 8.10
C ASN A 176 -36.57 -10.50 6.59
N LEU A 177 -36.08 -11.72 6.23
CA LEU A 177 -36.26 -12.54 5.00
C LEU A 177 -35.17 -12.41 3.90
N PRO A 178 -34.98 -13.43 3.02
CA PRO A 178 -34.91 -14.88 3.25
C PRO A 178 -33.60 -15.50 2.67
N VAL A 179 -33.48 -16.84 2.65
CA VAL A 179 -32.30 -17.60 2.17
C VAL A 179 -32.31 -17.78 0.64
N PRO A 180 -31.20 -17.57 -0.09
CA PRO A 180 -31.09 -17.85 -1.53
C PRO A 180 -30.60 -19.29 -1.81
N ASN A 181 -31.03 -19.83 -2.95
CA ASN A 181 -30.52 -21.09 -3.52
C ASN A 181 -29.64 -20.78 -4.74
N ASP A 182 -28.86 -21.77 -5.17
CA ASP A 182 -27.76 -21.62 -6.12
C ASP A 182 -28.15 -21.06 -7.50
N ASN A 183 -27.19 -20.40 -8.18
CA ASN A 183 -27.25 -19.72 -9.50
C ASN A 183 -27.89 -18.29 -9.55
N GLN A 184 -27.11 -17.23 -9.32
CA GLN A 184 -27.09 -16.04 -10.21
C GLN A 184 -25.89 -15.10 -9.94
N ALA A 185 -25.53 -14.30 -10.95
CA ALA A 185 -24.31 -13.49 -10.99
C ALA A 185 -24.32 -12.27 -10.05
N THR A 186 -23.11 -11.93 -9.57
CA THR A 186 -22.65 -10.62 -9.05
C THR A 186 -23.71 -9.51 -8.89
N GLN A 187 -24.35 -9.47 -7.72
CA GLN A 187 -25.06 -8.27 -7.24
C GLN A 187 -24.37 -7.74 -5.98
N ASN A 188 -23.86 -6.52 -6.07
CA ASN A 188 -23.42 -5.76 -4.90
C ASN A 188 -24.63 -5.46 -4.01
N PRO A 189 -24.51 -5.55 -2.66
CA PRO A 189 -25.60 -5.19 -1.77
C PRO A 189 -25.94 -3.68 -1.88
N PRO A 190 -27.21 -3.28 -1.69
CA PRO A 190 -27.64 -1.90 -1.87
C PRO A 190 -27.14 -1.02 -0.72
N GLY A 191 -26.05 -0.28 -0.95
CA GLY A 191 -25.47 0.65 0.03
C GLY A 191 -24.48 1.69 -0.52
N ARG A 192 -23.68 1.34 -1.55
CA ARG A 192 -22.74 2.27 -2.23
C ARG A 192 -22.73 2.06 -3.74
N ARG A 193 -23.80 2.44 -4.43
CA ARG A 193 -23.84 2.47 -5.89
C ARG A 193 -23.14 3.75 -6.38
N LYS A 194 -22.15 3.65 -7.27
CA LYS A 194 -21.52 4.83 -7.91
C LYS A 194 -22.45 5.43 -8.98
N PRO A 195 -22.38 6.74 -9.27
CA PRO A 195 -23.10 7.33 -10.38
C PRO A 195 -22.61 6.78 -11.74
N THR A 196 -21.29 6.59 -11.89
CA THR A 196 -20.62 6.11 -13.10
C THR A 196 -19.52 5.08 -12.80
N GLN A 197 -19.15 4.29 -13.81
CA GLN A 197 -18.01 3.36 -13.82
C GLN A 197 -17.42 3.27 -15.25
N LEU A 198 -16.11 3.16 -15.40
CA LEU A 198 -15.46 2.93 -16.69
C LEU A 198 -15.32 1.44 -17.01
N SER A 199 -15.35 1.08 -18.30
CA SER A 199 -14.97 -0.25 -18.77
C SER A 199 -13.47 -0.37 -19.04
N GLU A 200 -13.01 -1.54 -19.48
CA GLU A 200 -11.77 -1.65 -20.26
C GLU A 200 -11.93 -0.92 -21.62
N SER A 201 -10.81 -0.48 -22.21
CA SER A 201 -10.77 0.13 -23.54
C SER A 201 -10.09 -0.79 -24.56
N PHE A 202 -10.48 -0.67 -25.84
CA PHE A 202 -9.99 -1.52 -26.92
C PHE A 202 -9.50 -0.68 -28.09
N GLY A 203 -8.22 -0.83 -28.48
CA GLY A 203 -7.63 -0.09 -29.60
C GLY A 203 -6.13 0.13 -29.49
N GLY A 204 -5.65 1.24 -30.05
CA GLY A 204 -4.24 1.68 -30.02
C GLY A 204 -4.02 3.02 -29.31
N PRO A 205 -2.77 3.33 -28.91
CA PRO A 205 -2.39 4.58 -28.23
C PRO A 205 -2.20 5.73 -29.25
N HIS A 206 -3.16 5.89 -30.16
CA HIS A 206 -3.05 6.70 -31.36
C HIS A 206 -4.23 7.67 -31.44
N GLY A 207 -4.06 8.78 -32.16
CA GLY A 207 -5.08 9.82 -32.24
C GLY A 207 -5.24 10.61 -30.93
N ASP A 208 -6.14 11.59 -30.99
CA ASP A 208 -6.43 12.54 -29.92
C ASP A 208 -7.39 11.93 -28.89
N GLN A 209 -7.15 12.22 -27.61
CA GLN A 209 -7.95 11.67 -26.51
C GLN A 209 -9.31 12.35 -26.38
N PHE A 210 -10.30 11.59 -25.90
CA PHE A 210 -11.61 12.09 -25.54
C PHE A 210 -12.19 11.32 -24.35
N SER A 211 -13.05 11.98 -23.57
CA SER A 211 -13.89 11.35 -22.56
C SER A 211 -15.19 12.15 -22.40
N ASP A 212 -16.32 11.45 -22.35
CA ASP A 212 -17.62 12.02 -22.02
C ASP A 212 -17.85 12.07 -20.51
N GLN A 213 -17.00 11.41 -19.71
CA GLN A 213 -17.22 11.07 -18.30
C GLN A 213 -17.80 12.22 -17.44
N ASP A 214 -17.21 13.41 -17.50
CA ASP A 214 -17.64 14.57 -16.70
C ASP A 214 -19.03 15.10 -17.05
N HIS A 215 -19.57 14.68 -18.20
CA HIS A 215 -20.90 15.02 -18.71
C HIS A 215 -21.91 13.89 -18.50
N VAL A 216 -21.47 12.71 -18.04
CA VAL A 216 -22.31 11.53 -17.80
C VAL A 216 -22.94 11.62 -16.41
N THR A 217 -24.27 11.53 -16.34
CA THR A 217 -25.02 11.60 -15.08
C THR A 217 -25.79 10.30 -14.80
N SER A 218 -26.01 10.02 -13.52
CA SER A 218 -26.87 8.90 -13.10
C SER A 218 -28.34 9.17 -13.41
N GLY A 219 -29.12 8.13 -13.71
CA GLY A 219 -30.53 8.28 -14.07
C GLY A 219 -30.80 8.80 -15.49
N GLN A 220 -29.80 8.81 -16.37
CA GLN A 220 -29.96 9.33 -17.73
C GLN A 220 -30.77 8.41 -18.64
N VAL A 221 -31.31 8.98 -19.72
CA VAL A 221 -32.16 8.29 -20.70
C VAL A 221 -31.53 8.37 -22.07
N VAL A 222 -30.84 7.31 -22.48
CA VAL A 222 -30.31 7.16 -23.83
C VAL A 222 -31.47 7.02 -24.81
N GLU A 223 -31.49 7.85 -25.85
CA GLU A 223 -32.51 7.82 -26.91
C GLU A 223 -32.04 6.97 -28.11
N ALA A 224 -30.79 7.15 -28.51
CA ALA A 224 -30.21 6.44 -29.65
C ALA A 224 -28.68 6.34 -29.58
N LEU A 225 -28.15 5.30 -30.21
CA LEU A 225 -26.72 5.14 -30.54
C LEU A 225 -26.57 5.00 -32.05
N THR A 226 -25.77 5.86 -32.68
CA THR A 226 -25.31 5.72 -34.06
C THR A 226 -23.85 5.30 -34.08
N ILE A 227 -23.50 4.36 -34.97
CA ILE A 227 -22.11 4.04 -35.31
C ILE A 227 -21.85 4.32 -36.79
N HIS A 228 -20.71 4.92 -37.10
CA HIS A 228 -20.28 5.25 -38.46
C HIS A 228 -19.21 4.26 -38.90
N THR A 229 -19.56 3.35 -39.80
CA THR A 229 -18.73 2.17 -40.10
C THR A 229 -18.57 1.90 -41.59
N GLY A 230 -17.37 1.51 -42.00
CA GLY A 230 -17.05 1.04 -43.34
C GLY A 230 -16.35 -0.30 -43.26
N LYS A 231 -15.13 -0.41 -43.78
CA LYS A 231 -14.22 -1.53 -43.43
C LYS A 231 -13.72 -1.45 -41.98
N ARG A 232 -13.77 -0.27 -41.38
CA ARG A 232 -13.34 0.06 -40.01
C ARG A 232 -14.38 0.94 -39.31
N SER A 233 -14.26 1.12 -38.00
CA SER A 233 -15.09 2.05 -37.25
C SER A 233 -14.53 3.47 -37.37
N HIS A 234 -15.29 4.37 -37.98
CA HIS A 234 -14.85 5.74 -38.21
C HIS A 234 -15.24 6.64 -37.04
N GLY A 235 -16.44 6.46 -36.49
CA GLY A 235 -16.97 7.25 -35.41
C GLY A 235 -18.29 6.73 -34.83
N LEU A 236 -18.85 7.48 -33.89
CA LEU A 236 -20.09 7.16 -33.19
C LEU A 236 -20.77 8.42 -32.62
N GLU A 237 -22.07 8.30 -32.32
CA GLU A 237 -22.87 9.34 -31.68
C GLU A 237 -23.82 8.72 -30.64
N LEU A 238 -23.80 9.24 -29.40
CA LEU A 238 -24.75 8.85 -28.35
C LEU A 238 -25.69 10.01 -28.06
N LYS A 239 -26.99 9.81 -28.23
CA LYS A 239 -28.01 10.83 -27.96
C LYS A 239 -28.66 10.56 -26.60
N ILE A 240 -28.55 11.52 -25.69
CA ILE A 240 -29.17 11.52 -24.36
C ILE A 240 -30.37 12.47 -24.38
N SER A 241 -31.52 12.01 -23.89
CA SER A 241 -32.78 12.76 -23.86
C SER A 241 -33.10 13.39 -22.51
N GLY A 242 -32.47 12.91 -21.43
CA GLY A 242 -32.60 13.45 -20.07
C GLY A 242 -31.60 12.79 -19.10
N PRO A 243 -31.40 13.32 -17.88
CA PRO A 243 -32.02 14.53 -17.34
C PRO A 243 -31.59 15.81 -18.07
N THR A 244 -30.37 15.84 -18.61
CA THR A 244 -29.87 16.88 -19.50
C THR A 244 -29.79 16.32 -20.92
N ALA A 245 -30.42 16.99 -21.89
CA ALA A 245 -30.37 16.55 -23.29
C ALA A 245 -29.01 16.92 -23.90
N THR A 246 -28.24 15.91 -24.30
CA THR A 246 -26.86 16.03 -24.78
C THR A 246 -26.64 15.08 -25.96
N THR A 247 -25.66 15.35 -26.82
CA THR A 247 -25.21 14.39 -27.83
C THR A 247 -23.69 14.33 -27.81
N PHE A 248 -23.15 13.15 -27.55
CA PHE A 248 -21.72 12.87 -27.60
C PHE A 248 -21.34 12.40 -29.00
N SER A 249 -20.19 12.83 -29.54
CA SER A 249 -19.81 12.56 -30.94
C SER A 249 -18.29 12.42 -31.09
N HIS A 250 -17.84 11.24 -31.53
CA HIS A 250 -16.41 10.86 -31.57
C HIS A 250 -16.06 10.13 -32.87
N GLY A 251 -14.79 10.20 -33.26
CA GLY A 251 -14.31 9.74 -34.55
C GLY A 251 -14.57 10.73 -35.70
N GLY A 252 -14.28 10.29 -36.92
CA GLY A 252 -14.49 11.03 -38.16
C GLY A 252 -15.82 10.72 -38.84
N SER A 253 -16.20 11.54 -39.81
CA SER A 253 -17.48 11.48 -40.55
C SER A 253 -17.53 10.46 -41.70
N GLY A 254 -16.60 9.49 -41.71
CA GLY A 254 -16.52 8.46 -42.75
C GLY A 254 -17.40 7.23 -42.48
N GLY A 255 -17.52 6.35 -43.47
CA GLY A 255 -18.36 5.15 -43.36
C GLY A 255 -19.86 5.43 -43.55
N ALA A 256 -20.68 4.40 -43.34
CA ALA A 256 -22.13 4.47 -43.33
C ALA A 256 -22.65 4.47 -41.88
N SER A 257 -23.68 5.27 -41.62
CA SER A 257 -24.33 5.37 -40.31
C SER A 257 -25.33 4.22 -40.09
N ASN A 258 -25.16 3.50 -38.98
CA ASN A 258 -26.11 2.52 -38.48
C ASN A 258 -26.62 3.01 -37.12
N THR A 259 -27.94 3.27 -36.98
CA THR A 259 -28.54 3.83 -35.77
C THR A 259 -29.46 2.82 -35.07
N LEU A 260 -29.29 2.68 -33.76
CA LEU A 260 -30.19 2.01 -32.84
C LEU A 260 -30.97 3.04 -32.04
N THR A 261 -32.24 3.28 -32.38
CA THR A 261 -33.18 3.99 -31.51
C THR A 261 -33.74 3.02 -30.47
N LEU A 262 -33.66 3.40 -29.20
CA LEU A 262 -34.09 2.60 -28.05
C LEU A 262 -35.58 2.82 -27.77
N GLY A 263 -36.29 1.75 -27.43
CA GLY A 263 -37.68 1.81 -26.96
C GLY A 263 -37.78 2.21 -25.47
N PRO A 264 -38.99 2.49 -24.96
CA PRO A 264 -39.19 2.75 -23.54
C PRO A 264 -38.71 1.59 -22.66
N GLY A 265 -37.78 1.86 -21.74
CA GLY A 265 -37.17 0.85 -20.87
C GLY A 265 -36.12 -0.06 -21.54
N GLU A 266 -35.76 0.22 -22.79
CA GLU A 266 -34.63 -0.42 -23.47
C GLU A 266 -33.35 0.37 -23.20
N TYR A 267 -32.28 -0.33 -22.82
CA TYR A 267 -30.98 0.28 -22.53
C TYR A 267 -29.85 -0.63 -23.01
N ILE A 268 -28.71 -0.01 -23.35
CA ILE A 268 -27.53 -0.70 -23.88
C ILE A 268 -26.72 -1.28 -22.72
N THR A 269 -26.43 -2.58 -22.81
CA THR A 269 -25.84 -3.40 -21.75
C THR A 269 -24.50 -4.04 -22.12
N SER A 270 -24.06 -3.95 -23.38
CA SER A 270 -22.76 -4.51 -23.78
C SER A 270 -22.14 -3.83 -25.00
N MET A 271 -20.81 -3.94 -25.09
CA MET A 271 -20.01 -3.58 -26.26
C MET A 271 -19.04 -4.72 -26.60
N GLU A 272 -19.00 -5.09 -27.87
CA GLU A 272 -17.99 -5.95 -28.50
C GLU A 272 -17.18 -5.07 -29.47
N ALA A 273 -15.86 -5.09 -29.36
CA ALA A 273 -14.96 -4.27 -30.18
C ALA A 273 -13.84 -5.15 -30.75
N HIS A 274 -13.46 -4.97 -32.01
CA HIS A 274 -12.31 -5.65 -32.61
C HIS A 274 -11.29 -4.63 -33.13
N SER A 275 -10.00 -4.92 -33.00
CA SER A 275 -8.91 -4.05 -33.42
C SER A 275 -7.89 -4.74 -34.33
N ALA A 276 -7.16 -3.95 -35.13
CA ALA A 276 -6.02 -4.43 -35.93
C ALA A 276 -5.11 -3.26 -36.35
N LYS A 277 -3.87 -3.58 -36.76
CA LYS A 277 -2.96 -2.60 -37.36
C LYS A 277 -3.42 -2.21 -38.78
N LYS A 278 -3.42 -0.90 -39.07
CA LYS A 278 -3.55 -0.30 -40.40
C LYS A 278 -2.37 0.64 -40.59
N ASP A 279 -1.54 0.37 -41.60
CA ASP A 279 -0.34 1.16 -41.95
C ASP A 279 0.65 1.35 -40.78
N GLY A 280 0.68 0.38 -39.85
CA GLY A 280 1.47 0.40 -38.61
C GLY A 280 0.69 0.77 -37.35
N TRP A 281 -0.48 1.39 -37.48
CA TRP A 281 -1.25 2.00 -36.39
C TRP A 281 -2.43 1.12 -35.99
N THR A 282 -2.60 0.80 -34.70
CA THR A 282 -3.77 0.01 -34.23
C THR A 282 -5.05 0.84 -34.22
N ARG A 283 -6.10 0.37 -34.91
CA ARG A 283 -7.42 1.02 -35.06
C ARG A 283 -8.55 0.10 -34.61
N VAL A 284 -9.73 0.65 -34.32
CA VAL A 284 -10.97 -0.11 -34.12
C VAL A 284 -11.60 -0.48 -35.47
N PHE A 285 -11.63 -1.78 -35.77
CA PHE A 285 -12.12 -2.31 -37.05
C PHE A 285 -13.61 -2.69 -37.04
N TYR A 286 -14.17 -3.10 -35.90
CA TYR A 286 -15.58 -3.47 -35.75
C TYR A 286 -16.10 -3.09 -34.37
N LEU A 287 -17.36 -2.68 -34.32
CA LEU A 287 -18.11 -2.46 -33.08
C LEU A 287 -19.46 -3.18 -33.15
N LYS A 288 -19.94 -3.66 -32.00
CA LYS A 288 -21.30 -4.13 -31.79
C LYS A 288 -21.77 -3.79 -30.38
N PHE A 289 -22.97 -3.24 -30.27
CA PHE A 289 -23.61 -2.91 -29.00
C PHE A 289 -24.88 -3.71 -28.81
N GLY A 290 -25.07 -4.30 -27.63
CA GLY A 290 -26.25 -5.09 -27.27
C GLY A 290 -27.11 -4.41 -26.20
N THR A 291 -28.41 -4.74 -26.17
CA THR A 291 -29.39 -4.17 -25.23
C THR A 291 -30.00 -5.23 -24.31
N ASN A 292 -30.61 -4.78 -23.21
CA ASN A 292 -31.42 -5.62 -22.32
C ASN A 292 -32.59 -6.35 -23.01
N THR A 293 -33.07 -5.86 -24.16
CA THR A 293 -34.14 -6.52 -24.95
C THR A 293 -33.62 -7.43 -26.06
N GLY A 294 -32.29 -7.63 -26.16
CA GLY A 294 -31.67 -8.48 -27.18
C GLY A 294 -31.55 -7.83 -28.58
N ARG A 295 -31.97 -6.57 -28.75
CA ARG A 295 -31.65 -5.76 -29.94
C ARG A 295 -30.17 -5.37 -29.93
N SER A 296 -29.59 -5.16 -31.11
CA SER A 296 -28.20 -4.73 -31.27
C SER A 296 -27.98 -3.87 -32.51
N VAL A 297 -26.87 -3.12 -32.52
CA VAL A 297 -26.32 -2.46 -33.70
C VAL A 297 -24.86 -2.86 -33.86
N SER A 298 -24.42 -3.10 -35.10
CA SER A 298 -23.03 -3.46 -35.38
C SER A 298 -22.57 -3.01 -36.77
N GLY A 299 -21.25 -2.98 -36.97
CA GLY A 299 -20.65 -2.59 -38.24
C GLY A 299 -19.12 -2.63 -38.22
N GLY A 300 -18.50 -2.66 -39.40
CA GLY A 300 -17.06 -2.82 -39.57
C GLY A 300 -16.63 -4.24 -39.96
N THR A 301 -15.34 -4.54 -39.88
CA THR A 301 -14.77 -5.87 -40.19
C THR A 301 -14.30 -6.56 -38.92
N MET A 302 -14.81 -7.75 -38.61
CA MET A 302 -14.31 -8.54 -37.47
C MET A 302 -12.86 -8.97 -37.72
N THR A 303 -11.98 -8.76 -36.74
CA THR A 303 -10.57 -9.20 -36.76
C THR A 303 -10.30 -10.21 -35.64
N GLY A 304 -9.08 -10.74 -35.54
CA GLY A 304 -8.73 -11.70 -34.49
C GLY A 304 -8.71 -11.10 -33.09
N ASN A 305 -8.19 -9.88 -32.93
CA ASN A 305 -8.07 -9.21 -31.64
C ASN A 305 -9.42 -8.60 -31.29
N LYS A 306 -10.10 -9.17 -30.28
CA LYS A 306 -11.46 -8.76 -29.86
C LYS A 306 -11.57 -8.56 -28.36
N GLY A 307 -12.39 -7.59 -27.97
CA GLY A 307 -12.74 -7.24 -26.60
C GLY A 307 -14.26 -7.27 -26.41
N PHE A 308 -14.69 -7.54 -25.17
CA PHE A 308 -16.10 -7.56 -24.81
C PHE A 308 -16.29 -7.04 -23.39
N VAL A 309 -17.21 -6.09 -23.22
CA VAL A 309 -17.57 -5.51 -21.92
C VAL A 309 -19.08 -5.53 -21.75
N THR A 310 -19.52 -5.80 -20.52
CA THR A 310 -20.94 -5.81 -20.11
C THR A 310 -21.15 -4.78 -19.01
N ALA A 311 -22.30 -4.12 -19.02
CA ALA A 311 -22.71 -3.20 -17.98
C ALA A 311 -22.84 -3.96 -16.63
N PRO A 312 -22.28 -3.41 -15.54
CA PRO A 312 -22.54 -3.93 -14.20
C PRO A 312 -24.04 -3.93 -13.88
N ALA A 313 -24.48 -4.78 -12.95
CA ALA A 313 -25.91 -4.98 -12.66
C ALA A 313 -26.64 -3.65 -12.36
N GLY A 314 -27.59 -3.26 -13.22
CA GLY A 314 -28.38 -2.02 -13.14
C GLY A 314 -27.68 -0.75 -13.66
N TYR A 315 -26.55 -0.88 -14.35
CA TYR A 315 -25.96 0.21 -15.14
C TYR A 315 -26.35 0.05 -16.63
N GLN A 316 -26.21 1.14 -17.39
CA GLN A 316 -26.39 1.21 -18.84
C GLN A 316 -25.26 2.03 -19.48
N LEU A 317 -25.08 1.92 -20.80
CA LEU A 317 -24.20 2.84 -21.55
C LEU A 317 -24.62 4.29 -21.25
N GLY A 318 -23.65 5.14 -20.90
CA GLY A 318 -23.88 6.54 -20.60
C GLY A 318 -23.04 7.53 -21.41
N GLY A 319 -21.90 7.08 -21.94
CA GLY A 319 -20.96 7.87 -22.73
C GLY A 319 -19.77 7.02 -23.13
N PHE A 320 -18.76 7.63 -23.74
CA PHE A 320 -17.57 6.98 -24.25
C PHE A 320 -16.29 7.65 -23.76
N PHE A 321 -15.19 6.90 -23.80
CA PHE A 321 -13.85 7.44 -23.66
C PHE A 321 -12.89 6.70 -24.58
N GLY A 322 -11.72 7.26 -24.86
CA GLY A 322 -10.70 6.63 -25.69
C GLY A 322 -10.01 7.64 -26.60
N ARG A 323 -9.71 7.24 -27.83
CA ARG A 323 -8.95 8.08 -28.78
C ARG A 323 -9.47 8.02 -30.21
N LYS A 324 -9.36 9.16 -30.91
CA LYS A 324 -9.90 9.38 -32.27
C LYS A 324 -8.95 10.18 -33.15
N GLY A 325 -8.99 9.90 -34.45
CA GLY A 325 -8.56 10.81 -35.51
C GLY A 325 -9.63 10.84 -36.60
N ASP A 326 -9.23 10.63 -37.85
CA ASP A 326 -10.15 10.35 -38.97
C ASP A 326 -11.00 9.07 -38.76
N GLU A 327 -10.55 8.19 -37.87
CA GLU A 327 -11.21 6.95 -37.44
C GLU A 327 -11.09 6.76 -35.93
N LEU A 328 -11.82 5.80 -35.34
CA LEU A 328 -11.63 5.43 -33.94
C LEU A 328 -10.34 4.61 -33.77
N ASP A 329 -9.40 5.14 -33.00
CA ASP A 329 -8.16 4.48 -32.63
C ASP A 329 -8.38 3.55 -31.43
N MET A 330 -9.13 4.02 -30.44
CA MET A 330 -9.45 3.29 -29.22
C MET A 330 -10.80 3.69 -28.64
N LEU A 331 -11.52 2.73 -28.06
CA LEU A 331 -12.82 2.97 -27.43
C LEU A 331 -13.02 2.14 -26.16
N GLY A 332 -13.44 2.81 -25.08
CA GLY A 332 -14.10 2.25 -23.91
C GLY A 332 -15.45 2.94 -23.66
N VAL A 333 -16.24 2.43 -22.72
CA VAL A 333 -17.57 2.94 -22.38
C VAL A 333 -17.64 3.43 -20.95
N VAL A 334 -18.36 4.53 -20.75
CA VAL A 334 -18.78 5.00 -19.43
C VAL A 334 -20.13 4.34 -19.13
N TRP A 335 -20.16 3.46 -18.14
CA TRP A 335 -21.38 2.90 -17.58
C TRP A 335 -21.99 3.87 -16.58
N SER A 336 -23.27 4.21 -16.74
CA SER A 336 -24.02 5.07 -15.82
C SER A 336 -25.09 4.28 -15.09
N SER A 337 -25.34 4.61 -13.82
CA SER A 337 -26.44 4.02 -13.07
C SER A 337 -27.79 4.32 -13.74
N ILE A 338 -28.63 3.30 -13.92
CA ILE A 338 -29.99 3.46 -14.47
C ILE A 338 -30.87 4.24 -13.49
N ASP A 339 -30.69 4.02 -12.19
CA ASP A 339 -31.37 4.80 -11.15
C ASP A 339 -30.58 6.08 -10.82
N PRO A 340 -31.24 7.22 -10.53
CA PRO A 340 -30.57 8.39 -9.98
C PRO A 340 -29.88 8.06 -8.65
N VAL A 341 -28.56 8.23 -8.62
CA VAL A 341 -27.74 8.14 -7.41
C VAL A 341 -27.55 9.58 -6.90
N LYS A 342 -27.71 9.81 -5.60
CA LYS A 342 -27.25 11.06 -5.01
C LYS A 342 -25.73 11.07 -5.04
N ASP A 343 -25.15 12.04 -5.75
CA ASP A 343 -23.71 12.29 -5.68
C ASP A 343 -23.34 12.59 -4.23
N VAL A 344 -22.66 11.63 -3.60
CA VAL A 344 -21.87 11.87 -2.41
C VAL A 344 -20.51 12.28 -2.95
N PRO A 345 -20.08 13.56 -2.81
CA PRO A 345 -18.74 13.95 -3.18
C PRO A 345 -17.73 13.04 -2.48
N PRO A 346 -16.58 12.70 -3.09
CA PRO A 346 -15.53 11.99 -2.39
C PRO A 346 -15.18 12.78 -1.12
N THR A 347 -15.47 12.20 0.05
CA THR A 347 -15.30 12.85 1.36
C THR A 347 -13.84 12.96 1.80
N THR A 348 -12.94 12.41 1.00
CA THR A 348 -11.49 12.59 1.08
C THR A 348 -11.08 13.66 0.07
N THR A 349 -10.81 14.87 0.55
CA THR A 349 -10.02 15.86 -0.20
C THR A 349 -8.70 15.18 -0.63
N PRO A 350 -8.39 15.09 -1.92
CA PRO A 350 -7.20 14.38 -2.39
C PRO A 350 -5.95 15.04 -1.82
N SER A 351 -4.95 14.23 -1.43
CA SER A 351 -3.93 14.73 -0.49
C SER A 351 -3.03 15.83 -1.07
N ASP A 352 -2.94 15.95 -2.38
CA ASP A 352 -2.27 17.05 -3.08
C ASP A 352 -2.92 18.43 -2.84
N GLU A 353 -4.23 18.52 -2.58
CA GLU A 353 -4.86 19.77 -2.12
C GLU A 353 -4.42 20.20 -0.69
N ASN A 354 -3.67 19.36 0.01
CA ASN A 354 -3.03 19.70 1.29
C ASN A 354 -1.59 20.20 1.11
N ILE A 355 -1.08 20.31 -0.13
CA ILE A 355 0.23 20.86 -0.48
C ILE A 355 0.03 22.06 -1.42
N VAL A 356 0.75 23.15 -1.18
CA VAL A 356 0.87 24.26 -2.13
C VAL A 356 2.33 24.66 -2.24
N LEU A 357 2.92 24.52 -3.44
CA LEU A 357 4.24 25.07 -3.75
C LEU A 357 4.11 26.54 -4.15
N SER A 358 5.05 27.39 -3.70
CA SER A 358 5.11 28.77 -4.16
C SER A 358 5.80 28.91 -5.53
N GLU A 359 5.69 30.11 -6.11
CA GLU A 359 6.67 30.58 -7.08
C GLU A 359 8.11 30.45 -6.53
N VAL A 360 9.08 30.27 -7.42
CA VAL A 360 10.51 30.19 -7.08
C VAL A 360 11.24 31.48 -7.47
N PHE A 361 11.97 32.08 -6.54
CA PHE A 361 12.68 33.35 -6.74
C PHE A 361 14.19 33.12 -6.83
N GLY A 362 14.90 33.80 -7.73
CA GLY A 362 16.36 33.71 -7.84
C GLY A 362 16.89 33.43 -9.25
N GLY A 363 17.95 32.65 -9.37
CA GLY A 363 18.63 32.32 -10.64
C GLY A 363 18.79 30.83 -10.91
N PRO A 364 18.97 30.42 -12.19
CA PRO A 364 18.99 29.01 -12.62
C PRO A 364 20.37 28.38 -12.41
N HIS A 365 20.94 28.51 -11.22
CA HIS A 365 22.31 28.09 -10.91
C HIS A 365 22.32 27.19 -9.68
N GLY A 366 23.39 26.41 -9.50
CA GLY A 366 23.42 25.33 -8.51
C GLY A 366 22.50 24.17 -8.86
N ILE A 367 22.39 23.18 -7.98
CA ILE A 367 21.63 21.94 -8.20
C ILE A 367 20.18 22.10 -7.75
N ALA A 368 19.23 21.51 -8.47
CA ALA A 368 17.81 21.50 -8.09
C ALA A 368 17.56 20.68 -6.82
N PHE A 369 16.66 21.14 -5.96
CA PHE A 369 16.23 20.42 -4.76
C PHE A 369 14.74 20.63 -4.48
N SER A 370 14.13 19.65 -3.81
CA SER A 370 12.81 19.78 -3.20
C SER A 370 12.70 18.92 -1.94
N ASP A 371 12.18 19.50 -0.86
CA ASP A 371 11.89 18.75 0.37
C ASP A 371 10.61 17.91 0.29
N ILE A 372 9.91 17.92 -0.86
CA ILE A 372 8.54 17.41 -1.00
C ILE A 372 8.37 15.94 -0.57
N ASN A 373 9.35 15.08 -0.87
CA ASN A 373 9.34 13.65 -0.49
C ASN A 373 9.73 13.41 0.98
N SER A 374 10.26 14.42 1.66
CA SER A 374 10.61 14.42 3.08
C SER A 374 9.51 15.05 3.96
N ILE A 375 8.49 15.67 3.34
CA ILE A 375 7.36 16.26 4.05
C ILE A 375 6.43 15.16 4.56
N LYS A 376 5.90 15.44 5.75
CA LYS A 376 4.90 14.65 6.46
C LYS A 376 3.81 15.60 6.95
N TYR A 377 2.54 15.22 6.85
CA TYR A 377 1.45 16.06 7.33
C TYR A 377 1.41 16.10 8.86
N GLY A 378 0.78 17.14 9.42
CA GLY A 378 0.80 17.40 10.86
C GLY A 378 2.18 17.79 11.40
N GLN A 379 3.12 18.18 10.53
CA GLN A 379 4.48 18.55 10.93
C GLN A 379 4.52 19.73 11.91
N THR A 380 5.36 19.62 12.94
CA THR A 380 5.65 20.73 13.86
C THR A 380 7.06 21.23 13.61
N VAL A 381 7.20 22.44 13.07
CA VAL A 381 8.48 23.12 12.91
C VAL A 381 8.93 23.66 14.27
N ASN A 382 10.08 23.20 14.75
CA ASN A 382 10.69 23.66 16.00
C ASN A 382 11.57 24.90 15.79
N SER A 383 12.35 24.93 14.70
CA SER A 383 13.19 26.09 14.38
C SER A 383 13.47 26.27 12.90
N LEU A 384 13.70 27.52 12.51
CA LEU A 384 14.24 27.91 11.21
C LEU A 384 15.61 28.56 11.40
N ILE A 385 16.59 28.13 10.63
CA ILE A 385 17.96 28.67 10.62
C ILE A 385 18.27 29.22 9.23
N ILE A 386 18.87 30.41 9.17
CA ILE A 386 19.46 30.96 7.92
C ILE A 386 20.92 31.34 8.16
N HIS A 387 21.79 30.96 7.21
CA HIS A 387 23.20 31.32 7.21
C HIS A 387 23.44 32.42 6.18
N THR A 388 23.71 33.65 6.63
CA THR A 388 23.77 34.84 5.77
C THR A 388 25.02 35.69 5.99
N GLY A 389 25.47 36.36 4.94
CA GLY A 389 26.48 37.42 5.01
C GLY A 389 25.97 38.64 4.25
N ALA A 390 26.70 39.05 3.20
CA ALA A 390 26.10 39.93 2.19
C ALA A 390 25.01 39.25 1.34
N ARG A 391 24.87 37.91 1.44
CA ARG A 391 23.97 37.03 0.67
C ARG A 391 23.51 35.85 1.53
N SER A 392 22.50 35.11 1.06
CA SER A 392 22.13 33.82 1.68
C SER A 392 23.06 32.70 1.21
N HIS A 393 23.66 31.97 2.16
CA HIS A 393 24.52 30.82 1.86
C HIS A 393 23.82 29.48 2.11
N GLY A 394 22.95 29.41 3.12
CA GLY A 394 22.21 28.20 3.47
C GLY A 394 20.98 28.45 4.34
N ILE A 395 20.11 27.45 4.42
CA ILE A 395 18.85 27.47 5.16
C ILE A 395 18.55 26.07 5.72
N SER A 396 18.03 26.00 6.93
CA SER A 396 17.64 24.73 7.58
C SER A 396 16.31 24.85 8.31
N LEU A 397 15.44 23.86 8.16
CA LEU A 397 14.16 23.73 8.87
C LEU A 397 14.23 22.51 9.80
N ASP A 398 14.16 22.75 11.10
CA ASP A 398 14.13 21.70 12.14
C ASP A 398 12.68 21.34 12.46
N ILE A 399 12.33 20.06 12.29
CA ILE A 399 11.02 19.47 12.52
C ILE A 399 11.10 18.57 13.75
N SER A 400 10.11 18.66 14.65
CA SER A 400 10.06 17.88 15.91
C SER A 400 9.02 16.75 15.91
N ALA A 401 7.95 16.89 15.12
CA ALA A 401 6.85 15.92 15.00
C ALA A 401 6.30 15.93 13.56
N PRO A 402 5.61 14.86 13.09
CA PRO A 402 5.44 13.57 13.76
C PRO A 402 6.73 12.75 13.82
N LEU A 403 7.69 13.02 12.93
CA LEU A 403 9.03 12.44 12.94
C LEU A 403 10.07 13.57 12.95
N ALA A 404 11.05 13.49 13.86
CA ALA A 404 12.09 14.50 13.95
C ALA A 404 13.01 14.46 12.72
N ALA A 405 13.21 15.61 12.07
CA ALA A 405 14.00 15.76 10.86
C ALA A 405 14.62 17.16 10.76
N THR A 406 15.72 17.29 10.03
CA THR A 406 16.29 18.60 9.67
C THR A 406 16.47 18.65 8.16
N LEU A 407 15.67 19.49 7.49
CA LEU A 407 15.78 19.79 6.07
C LEU A 407 16.85 20.88 5.91
N SER A 408 17.82 20.75 5.01
CA SER A 408 18.95 21.68 4.92
C SER A 408 19.52 21.83 3.52
N HIS A 409 19.67 23.08 3.09
CA HIS A 409 20.11 23.44 1.75
C HIS A 409 21.22 24.50 1.78
N GLY A 410 22.14 24.45 0.83
CA GLY A 410 23.26 25.41 0.72
C GLY A 410 24.43 25.07 1.64
N THR A 411 25.01 26.07 2.32
CA THR A 411 26.13 25.89 3.26
C THR A 411 26.04 26.78 4.49
N ASN A 412 26.66 26.34 5.59
CA ASN A 412 26.69 27.02 6.89
C ASN A 412 27.67 28.21 6.92
N LYS A 413 27.87 28.89 5.78
CA LYS A 413 28.80 30.03 5.65
C LYS A 413 28.14 31.35 6.02
N GLY A 414 28.91 32.25 6.63
CA GLY A 414 28.42 33.53 7.13
C GLY A 414 27.93 33.44 8.57
N THR A 415 27.09 34.39 8.97
CA THR A 415 26.46 34.47 10.29
C THR A 415 25.22 33.56 10.32
N GLU A 416 25.13 32.74 11.34
CA GLU A 416 23.91 31.99 11.67
C GLU A 416 22.89 32.91 12.33
N HIS A 417 21.64 32.84 11.87
CA HIS A 417 20.48 33.39 12.53
C HIS A 417 19.51 32.23 12.77
N LYS A 418 18.94 32.13 13.98
CA LYS A 418 18.01 31.05 14.35
C LYS A 418 16.74 31.62 14.97
N LEU A 419 15.60 31.17 14.48
CA LEU A 419 14.27 31.38 15.04
C LEU A 419 13.83 30.07 15.68
N VAL A 420 13.44 30.12 16.95
CA VAL A 420 12.78 29.01 17.64
C VAL A 420 11.32 29.38 17.77
N LEU A 421 10.43 28.48 17.37
CA LEU A 421 9.00 28.71 17.37
C LEU A 421 8.40 28.33 18.74
N GLY A 422 7.44 29.12 19.21
CA GLY A 422 6.65 28.81 20.40
C GLY A 422 5.63 27.68 20.17
N PRO A 423 5.01 27.14 21.23
CA PRO A 423 3.97 26.12 21.10
C PRO A 423 2.80 26.60 20.23
N GLY A 424 2.52 25.87 19.14
CA GLY A 424 1.46 26.23 18.17
C GLY A 424 1.79 27.42 17.27
N GLU A 425 2.99 28.00 17.36
CA GLU A 425 3.48 28.99 16.40
C GLU A 425 3.94 28.30 15.11
N TYR A 426 3.65 28.91 13.97
CA TYR A 426 4.02 28.39 12.65
C TYR A 426 4.43 29.54 11.72
N ILE A 427 5.25 29.24 10.70
CA ILE A 427 5.71 30.24 9.72
C ILE A 427 4.61 30.47 8.69
N THR A 428 4.25 31.75 8.50
CA THR A 428 3.13 32.21 7.66
C THR A 428 3.59 32.96 6.41
N SER A 429 4.86 33.36 6.33
CA SER A 429 5.36 34.15 5.20
C SER A 429 6.87 34.04 4.98
N MET A 430 7.27 34.21 3.71
CA MET A 430 8.66 34.33 3.28
C MET A 430 8.81 35.57 2.38
N GLU A 431 9.70 36.48 2.75
CA GLU A 431 10.19 37.59 1.92
C GLU A 431 11.58 37.24 1.37
N VAL A 432 11.69 37.19 0.04
CA VAL A 432 12.92 36.86 -0.68
C VAL A 432 13.37 38.06 -1.49
N HIS A 433 14.66 38.40 -1.37
CA HIS A 433 15.35 39.37 -2.21
C HIS A 433 16.42 38.66 -3.02
N TRP A 434 16.46 38.91 -4.33
CA TRP A 434 17.47 38.36 -5.24
C TRP A 434 18.19 39.45 -6.01
N GLY A 435 19.35 39.12 -6.57
CA GLY A 435 20.15 40.09 -7.30
C GLY A 435 21.26 39.44 -8.11
N LYS A 436 21.82 40.20 -9.04
CA LYS A 436 22.89 39.74 -9.93
C LYS A 436 24.26 40.14 -9.38
N LYS A 437 25.14 39.16 -9.22
CA LYS A 437 26.56 39.36 -8.88
C LYS A 437 27.41 38.43 -9.74
N ASP A 438 28.54 38.94 -10.26
CA ASP A 438 29.48 38.18 -11.10
C ASP A 438 28.78 37.47 -12.28
N GLY A 439 27.83 38.17 -12.91
CA GLY A 439 27.01 37.65 -14.01
C GLY A 439 25.86 36.70 -13.61
N ARG A 440 25.80 36.21 -12.36
CA ARG A 440 24.84 35.20 -11.89
C ARG A 440 23.82 35.76 -10.90
N THR A 441 22.54 35.45 -11.09
CA THR A 441 21.44 35.81 -10.17
C THR A 441 21.36 34.83 -9.01
N ARG A 442 21.18 35.32 -7.78
CA ARG A 442 21.18 34.52 -6.53
C ARG A 442 20.40 35.21 -5.41
N ILE A 443 20.15 34.52 -4.29
CA ILE A 443 19.46 35.08 -3.13
C ILE A 443 20.39 35.94 -2.27
N PHE A 444 19.93 37.14 -1.94
CA PHE A 444 20.70 38.14 -1.19
C PHE A 444 20.19 38.36 0.24
N HIS A 445 18.87 38.34 0.44
CA HIS A 445 18.25 38.46 1.76
C HIS A 445 17.01 37.58 1.86
N LEU A 446 16.79 37.04 3.05
CA LEU A 446 15.63 36.26 3.45
C LEU A 446 15.05 36.86 4.73
N ASN A 447 13.73 36.93 4.79
CA ASN A 447 12.98 37.29 5.99
C ASN A 447 11.76 36.38 6.10
N PHE A 448 11.49 35.84 7.28
CA PHE A 448 10.35 34.95 7.55
C PHE A 448 9.54 35.48 8.72
N GLY A 449 8.22 35.44 8.60
CA GLY A 449 7.27 35.85 9.65
C GLY A 449 6.39 34.69 10.12
N THR A 450 5.94 34.74 11.37
CA THR A 450 5.15 33.68 12.01
C THR A 450 3.74 34.14 12.40
N SER A 451 2.87 33.18 12.74
CA SER A 451 1.56 33.41 13.35
C SER A 451 1.64 34.06 14.74
N GLY A 452 2.76 33.88 15.46
CA GLY A 452 3.05 34.57 16.73
C GLY A 452 3.51 36.02 16.59
N GLY A 453 3.73 36.51 15.36
CA GLY A 453 4.26 37.86 15.10
C GLY A 453 5.78 38.00 15.28
N ASN A 454 6.49 36.89 15.47
CA ASN A 454 7.95 36.84 15.46
C ASN A 454 8.47 36.85 14.01
N SER A 455 9.76 37.18 13.85
CA SER A 455 10.42 37.12 12.56
C SER A 455 11.92 36.85 12.66
N ILE A 456 12.49 36.40 11.55
CA ILE A 456 13.93 36.21 11.35
C ILE A 456 14.34 36.77 10.00
N SER A 457 15.36 37.62 9.99
CA SER A 457 15.90 38.24 8.78
C SER A 457 17.42 38.18 8.73
N GLY A 458 17.96 38.08 7.51
CA GLY A 458 19.41 38.03 7.28
C GLY A 458 19.76 38.30 5.81
N GLY A 459 20.96 38.82 5.58
CA GLY A 459 21.45 39.21 4.25
C GLY A 459 21.30 40.71 3.93
N GLN A 460 21.54 41.07 2.67
CA GLN A 460 21.38 42.45 2.17
C GLN A 460 20.16 42.57 1.27
N THR A 461 19.33 43.60 1.47
CA THR A 461 18.17 43.85 0.61
C THR A 461 18.60 44.35 -0.77
N THR A 462 17.94 43.84 -1.81
CA THR A 462 18.07 44.28 -3.21
C THR A 462 16.75 44.89 -3.71
N ASN A 463 16.77 45.47 -4.91
CA ASN A 463 15.58 46.01 -5.57
C ASN A 463 14.57 44.92 -5.95
N ASP A 464 15.05 43.77 -6.43
CA ASP A 464 14.19 42.66 -6.84
C ASP A 464 13.78 41.85 -5.61
N LYS A 465 12.49 41.91 -5.25
CA LYS A 465 11.96 41.25 -4.06
C LYS A 465 10.51 40.79 -4.22
N LYS A 466 10.13 39.78 -3.44
CA LYS A 466 8.75 39.30 -3.30
C LYS A 466 8.50 38.89 -1.86
N VAL A 467 7.30 39.19 -1.35
CA VAL A 467 6.72 38.54 -0.17
C VAL A 467 5.72 37.52 -0.66
N ILE A 468 5.81 36.29 -0.16
CA ILE A 468 4.77 35.26 -0.30
C ILE A 468 4.22 34.91 1.09
N THR A 469 2.94 34.60 1.14
CA THR A 469 2.22 34.18 2.35
C THR A 469 1.69 32.77 2.15
N ALA A 470 1.64 31.98 3.23
CA ALA A 470 0.91 30.73 3.26
C ALA A 470 -0.58 30.98 2.90
N PRO A 471 -1.24 30.05 2.20
CA PRO A 471 -2.69 30.04 2.11
C PRO A 471 -3.37 30.00 3.49
N GLU A 472 -4.64 30.38 3.58
CA GLU A 472 -5.39 30.31 4.84
C GLU A 472 -5.48 28.87 5.35
N GLY A 473 -5.06 28.64 6.59
CA GLY A 473 -4.99 27.30 7.20
C GLY A 473 -3.76 26.48 6.80
N PHE A 474 -2.72 27.10 6.21
CA PHE A 474 -1.46 26.42 5.85
C PHE A 474 -0.26 26.95 6.65
N GLN A 475 0.79 26.14 6.72
CA GLN A 475 2.09 26.45 7.34
C GLN A 475 3.26 26.04 6.45
N LEU A 476 4.46 26.56 6.70
CA LEU A 476 5.69 26.12 6.03
C LEU A 476 6.10 24.72 6.51
N SER A 477 6.32 23.78 5.58
CA SER A 477 6.84 22.43 5.87
C SER A 477 8.18 22.11 5.21
N GLY A 478 8.60 22.90 4.23
CA GLY A 478 9.87 22.66 3.52
C GLY A 478 10.12 23.68 2.42
N PHE A 479 11.17 23.45 1.65
CA PHE A 479 11.62 24.32 0.58
C PHE A 479 11.82 23.56 -0.73
N HIS A 480 11.83 24.31 -1.83
CA HIS A 480 12.25 23.82 -3.14
C HIS A 480 13.00 24.94 -3.87
N GLY A 481 13.87 24.61 -4.82
CA GLY A 481 14.64 25.61 -5.55
C GLY A 481 15.97 25.08 -6.06
N ARG A 482 17.03 25.90 -5.95
CA ARG A 482 18.39 25.53 -6.36
C ARG A 482 19.46 25.99 -5.39
N ALA A 483 20.38 25.10 -5.04
CA ALA A 483 21.47 25.33 -4.11
C ALA A 483 22.77 24.66 -4.56
N GLU A 484 23.89 25.36 -4.44
CA GLU A 484 25.24 24.82 -4.61
C GLU A 484 26.23 25.85 -4.04
N GLY A 485 26.77 25.60 -2.85
CA GLY A 485 27.64 26.53 -2.13
C GLY A 485 26.95 27.79 -1.57
N GLU A 486 25.94 28.30 -2.27
CA GLU A 486 25.03 29.41 -1.92
C GLU A 486 23.58 29.01 -2.27
N ILE A 487 22.58 29.75 -1.76
CA ILE A 487 21.18 29.61 -2.22
C ILE A 487 21.01 30.45 -3.48
N TRP A 488 20.74 29.79 -4.60
CA TRP A 488 20.60 30.43 -5.91
C TRP A 488 19.15 30.75 -6.23
N GLN A 489 18.24 29.84 -5.88
CA GLN A 489 16.80 29.95 -6.07
C GLN A 489 16.05 29.31 -4.89
N LEU A 490 14.94 29.92 -4.46
CA LEU A 490 14.15 29.44 -3.32
C LEU A 490 12.65 29.70 -3.54
N GLY A 491 11.85 28.69 -3.21
CA GLY A 491 10.40 28.70 -3.01
C GLY A 491 10.05 27.92 -1.75
N ALA A 492 8.85 28.14 -1.23
CA ALA A 492 8.31 27.50 -0.04
C ALA A 492 7.33 26.38 -0.40
N ILE A 493 7.33 25.32 0.40
CA ILE A 493 6.30 24.28 0.39
C ILE A 493 5.39 24.51 1.59
N TRP A 494 4.13 24.82 1.32
CA TRP A 494 3.10 25.01 2.32
C TRP A 494 2.28 23.72 2.48
N THR A 495 1.96 23.31 3.72
CA THR A 495 1.00 22.22 3.98
C THR A 495 -0.18 22.67 4.80
N ARG A 496 -1.34 22.01 4.61
CA ARG A 496 -2.56 22.28 5.38
C ARG A 496 -2.37 21.87 6.85
N ILE A 497 -2.62 22.80 7.76
CA ILE A 497 -2.62 22.55 9.21
C ILE A 497 -3.76 21.58 9.54
N GLY A 498 -3.45 20.52 10.30
CA GLY A 498 -4.42 19.49 10.65
C GLY A 498 -4.66 18.41 9.57
N ALA A 499 -3.97 18.47 8.43
CA ALA A 499 -3.84 17.29 7.57
C ALA A 499 -3.06 16.19 8.31
N ALA A 500 -3.35 14.93 8.00
CA ALA A 500 -2.68 13.76 8.54
C ALA A 500 -2.10 12.91 7.40
N ASP A 501 -0.97 12.26 7.64
CA ASP A 501 -0.40 11.31 6.70
C ASP A 501 -1.16 9.98 6.74
N HIS A 502 -1.17 9.32 5.60
CA HIS A 502 -1.30 7.87 5.58
C HIS A 502 0.02 7.27 6.06
N LEU A 503 -0.03 6.39 7.06
CA LEU A 503 1.12 5.59 7.48
C LEU A 503 1.05 4.20 6.84
N LEU A 504 2.20 3.62 6.52
CA LEU A 504 2.30 2.28 5.95
C LEU A 504 1.66 1.20 6.84
N ALA A 505 1.69 1.40 8.16
CA ALA A 505 1.12 0.51 9.17
C ALA A 505 -0.34 0.83 9.55
N ASP A 506 -0.97 1.83 8.93
CA ASP A 506 -2.41 1.97 9.04
C ASP A 506 -3.10 0.76 8.41
N LYS A 507 -4.28 0.38 8.93
CA LYS A 507 -5.13 -0.61 8.27
C LYS A 507 -5.56 -0.10 6.88
N GLY A 508 -5.00 -0.69 5.83
CA GLY A 508 -5.48 -0.54 4.46
C GLY A 508 -6.92 -1.03 4.34
N GLY A 509 -7.79 -0.27 3.67
CA GLY A 509 -9.24 -0.33 3.85
C GLY A 509 -9.91 -1.67 3.52
N HIS A 510 -9.24 -2.55 2.78
CA HIS A 510 -9.74 -3.87 2.38
C HIS A 510 -8.70 -5.00 2.50
N GLY A 511 -7.69 -4.83 3.37
CA GLY A 511 -6.92 -5.97 3.86
C GLY A 511 -7.85 -6.86 4.69
N ASN A 512 -8.31 -7.98 4.11
CA ASN A 512 -9.20 -8.92 4.80
C ASN A 512 -8.50 -9.35 6.11
N ASP A 513 -9.06 -8.95 7.25
CA ASP A 513 -8.46 -8.85 8.62
C ASP A 513 -8.20 -10.23 9.26
N THR A 514 -7.73 -11.18 8.44
CA THR A 514 -7.91 -12.61 8.63
C THR A 514 -6.73 -13.22 9.40
N TYR A 515 -5.48 -12.80 9.11
CA TYR A 515 -4.26 -13.25 9.78
C TYR A 515 -3.14 -12.19 9.65
N GLY A 516 -2.60 -11.71 10.79
CA GLY A 516 -1.40 -10.86 10.85
C GLY A 516 -1.63 -9.34 10.92
N ILE A 517 -0.53 -8.57 10.88
CA ILE A 517 -0.56 -7.10 10.84
C ILE A 517 -0.91 -6.66 9.42
N SER A 518 -2.06 -5.99 9.26
CA SER A 518 -2.43 -5.35 7.99
C SER A 518 -1.49 -4.18 7.70
N ILE A 519 -0.87 -4.19 6.52
CA ILE A 519 0.05 -3.17 6.01
C ILE A 519 -0.52 -2.67 4.69
N ARG A 520 -0.49 -1.36 4.44
CA ARG A 520 -0.93 -0.79 3.14
C ARG A 520 -0.17 -1.46 2.00
N ASN A 521 -0.88 -1.91 0.96
CA ASN A 521 -0.25 -2.40 -0.26
C ASN A 521 0.20 -1.22 -1.11
N TRP A 522 1.32 -0.61 -0.71
CA TRP A 522 1.99 0.43 -1.48
C TRP A 522 3.08 -0.16 -2.36
N VAL A 523 3.39 0.49 -3.49
CA VAL A 523 4.62 0.20 -4.23
C VAL A 523 5.79 0.50 -3.30
N GLY A 524 5.95 1.74 -2.84
CA GLY A 524 7.05 2.14 -1.97
C GLY A 524 8.22 2.76 -2.74
N PRO A 525 8.92 3.74 -2.15
CA PRO A 525 9.84 4.62 -2.88
C PRO A 525 11.18 3.98 -3.25
N ASN A 526 11.51 2.81 -2.68
CA ASN A 526 12.76 2.10 -2.97
C ASN A 526 12.62 1.01 -4.05
N ILE A 527 11.43 0.79 -4.62
CA ILE A 527 11.23 -0.25 -5.63
C ILE A 527 11.94 0.10 -6.93
N GLY A 528 12.42 -0.96 -7.58
CA GLY A 528 12.89 -0.90 -8.96
C GLY A 528 14.30 -0.36 -9.09
N LYS A 529 15.15 -0.49 -8.07
CA LYS A 529 16.59 -0.43 -8.29
C LYS A 529 16.97 -1.60 -9.21
N PRO A 530 17.59 -1.36 -10.37
CA PRO A 530 18.02 -2.44 -11.25
C PRO A 530 19.17 -3.21 -10.59
N GLY A 531 19.13 -4.53 -10.71
CA GLY A 531 20.20 -5.43 -10.22
C GLY A 531 21.24 -5.79 -11.30
N ASP A 532 20.98 -5.38 -12.54
CA ASP A 532 21.73 -5.68 -13.77
C ASP A 532 21.53 -4.52 -14.76
N THR A 533 22.20 -4.48 -15.91
CA THR A 533 22.06 -3.38 -16.90
C THR A 533 20.79 -3.50 -17.76
N ALA A 534 20.11 -4.64 -17.76
CA ALA A 534 18.87 -4.84 -18.51
C ALA A 534 18.03 -6.01 -17.95
N CYS A 535 16.78 -6.12 -18.41
CA CYS A 535 16.01 -7.37 -18.40
C CYS A 535 15.53 -7.75 -19.81
N TYR A 536 15.50 -9.05 -20.10
CA TYR A 536 14.97 -9.63 -21.33
C TYR A 536 13.44 -9.77 -21.25
N ARG A 537 12.71 -9.28 -22.26
CA ARG A 537 11.24 -9.39 -22.29
C ARG A 537 10.85 -10.82 -22.63
N LYS A 538 10.00 -11.45 -21.79
CA LYS A 538 9.54 -12.82 -22.03
C LYS A 538 8.50 -12.82 -23.16
N SER A 539 8.73 -13.63 -24.20
CA SER A 539 7.72 -13.93 -25.21
C SER A 539 6.85 -15.11 -24.80
N VAL A 540 5.56 -15.00 -25.06
CA VAL A 540 4.59 -16.10 -25.04
C VAL A 540 3.67 -15.95 -26.25
N GLY A 541 3.24 -17.07 -26.84
CA GLY A 541 2.25 -17.02 -27.92
C GLY A 541 0.89 -16.51 -27.42
N PHE A 542 0.09 -15.97 -28.33
CA PHE A 542 -1.29 -15.60 -28.04
C PHE A 542 -2.12 -16.79 -27.54
N GLY A 543 -3.18 -16.49 -26.76
CA GLY A 543 -4.32 -17.40 -26.61
C GLY A 543 -5.14 -17.51 -27.91
N SER A 544 -6.05 -18.48 -27.96
CA SER A 544 -6.93 -18.78 -29.11
C SER A 544 -7.81 -17.61 -29.55
N GLU A 545 -8.08 -16.64 -28.66
CA GLU A 545 -8.78 -15.38 -28.99
C GLU A 545 -7.85 -14.24 -29.46
N LYS A 546 -6.58 -14.52 -29.80
CA LYS A 546 -5.53 -13.52 -30.05
C LYS A 546 -5.35 -12.49 -28.92
N LYS A 547 -5.58 -12.92 -27.68
CA LYS A 547 -5.37 -12.12 -26.47
C LYS A 547 -4.01 -12.42 -25.85
N CYS A 548 -3.36 -11.38 -25.36
CA CYS A 548 -2.19 -11.50 -24.50
C CYS A 548 -2.62 -11.64 -23.03
N PRO A 549 -1.85 -12.38 -22.21
CA PRO A 549 -2.04 -12.38 -20.76
C PRO A 549 -1.72 -11.01 -20.16
N LEU A 550 -2.27 -10.71 -18.98
CA LEU A 550 -2.07 -9.43 -18.30
C LEU A 550 -0.58 -9.17 -18.01
N GLY A 551 -0.13 -7.93 -18.20
CA GLY A 551 1.29 -7.55 -18.11
C GLY A 551 2.10 -7.86 -19.37
N TYR A 552 1.46 -8.30 -20.46
CA TYR A 552 2.07 -8.48 -21.78
C TYR A 552 1.39 -7.57 -22.81
N ALA A 553 2.17 -7.05 -23.75
CA ALA A 553 1.72 -6.31 -24.91
C ALA A 553 1.85 -7.17 -26.17
N SER A 554 0.98 -6.93 -27.16
CA SER A 554 1.05 -7.60 -28.47
C SER A 554 2.20 -7.02 -29.29
N ASP A 555 3.12 -7.90 -29.72
CA ASP A 555 4.27 -7.56 -30.56
C ASP A 555 4.27 -8.48 -31.78
N ASP A 556 3.67 -7.97 -32.87
CA ASP A 556 3.40 -8.66 -34.14
C ASP A 556 2.68 -10.03 -33.99
N ASP A 557 3.42 -11.14 -34.00
CA ASP A 557 2.86 -12.50 -33.96
C ASP A 557 2.91 -13.15 -32.56
N ASP A 558 3.44 -12.45 -31.55
CA ASP A 558 3.59 -12.93 -30.17
C ASP A 558 3.12 -11.88 -29.12
N CYS A 559 3.16 -12.26 -27.84
CA CYS A 559 2.96 -11.38 -26.69
C CYS A 559 4.27 -11.24 -25.90
N LEU A 560 4.79 -10.01 -25.78
CA LEU A 560 5.98 -9.69 -24.99
C LEU A 560 5.61 -9.01 -23.68
N THR A 561 6.29 -9.35 -22.58
CA THR A 561 6.12 -8.65 -21.29
C THR A 561 6.33 -7.14 -21.42
N GLN A 562 5.52 -6.36 -20.72
CA GLN A 562 5.70 -4.92 -20.55
C GLN A 562 6.93 -4.63 -19.69
N CYS A 563 7.52 -3.44 -19.85
CA CYS A 563 8.70 -3.02 -19.12
C CYS A 563 8.37 -2.66 -17.66
N PRO A 564 8.96 -3.35 -16.66
CA PRO A 564 8.61 -3.18 -15.24
C PRO A 564 9.24 -1.92 -14.63
N LEU A 565 8.83 -1.52 -13.42
CA LEU A 565 9.36 -0.32 -12.73
C LEU A 565 10.90 -0.35 -12.51
N ALA A 566 11.51 -1.54 -12.48
CA ALA A 566 12.97 -1.70 -12.39
C ALA A 566 13.70 -1.34 -13.69
N TYR A 567 13.04 -1.57 -14.83
CA TYR A 567 13.58 -1.45 -16.17
C TYR A 567 12.49 -0.85 -17.07
N PRO A 568 12.17 0.45 -16.94
CA PRO A 568 10.97 1.01 -17.55
C PRO A 568 11.12 1.37 -19.03
N VAL A 569 12.35 1.48 -19.55
CA VAL A 569 12.62 1.92 -20.92
C VAL A 569 12.74 0.71 -21.84
N ARG A 570 11.96 0.65 -22.94
CA ARG A 570 12.06 -0.44 -23.93
C ARG A 570 13.32 -0.28 -24.78
N CYS A 571 14.13 -1.34 -24.88
CA CYS A 571 15.25 -1.44 -25.80
C CYS A 571 15.09 -2.71 -26.67
N TYR A 572 14.38 -2.58 -27.78
CA TYR A 572 14.01 -3.71 -28.67
C TYR A 572 13.25 -4.84 -27.93
N ALA A 573 13.95 -5.95 -27.66
CA ALA A 573 13.46 -7.14 -26.95
C ALA A 573 13.89 -7.16 -25.47
N GLU A 574 14.62 -6.14 -25.03
CA GLU A 574 15.03 -5.91 -23.65
C GLU A 574 14.27 -4.70 -23.08
N CYS A 575 14.34 -4.52 -21.76
CA CYS A 575 14.06 -3.25 -21.09
C CYS A 575 15.27 -2.87 -20.24
N ILE A 576 15.59 -1.57 -20.19
CA ILE A 576 16.78 -1.02 -19.54
C ILE A 576 16.38 -0.07 -18.39
N PRO A 577 17.32 0.25 -17.46
CA PRO A 577 17.08 1.16 -16.35
C PRO A 577 16.54 2.53 -16.77
N GLN A 578 16.00 3.24 -15.78
CA GLN A 578 15.56 4.61 -15.95
C GLN A 578 16.75 5.50 -16.35
N ASN A 579 16.57 6.35 -17.37
CA ASN A 579 17.58 7.27 -17.90
C ASN A 579 18.76 6.61 -18.65
N ASP A 580 18.71 5.30 -18.94
CA ASP A 580 19.76 4.58 -19.66
C ASP A 580 19.59 4.65 -21.20
N ASP A 581 20.66 4.40 -21.96
CA ASP A 581 20.69 4.55 -23.42
C ASP A 581 20.78 3.18 -24.14
N CYS A 582 19.73 2.86 -24.89
CA CYS A 582 19.61 1.62 -25.65
C CYS A 582 20.73 1.44 -26.70
N ALA A 583 21.25 2.52 -27.30
CA ALA A 583 22.38 2.43 -28.22
C ALA A 583 23.70 2.12 -27.49
N LEU A 584 23.86 2.61 -26.25
CA LEU A 584 25.02 2.31 -25.41
C LEU A 584 25.01 0.85 -24.94
N GLU A 585 23.87 0.35 -24.47
CA GLU A 585 23.70 -1.07 -24.08
C GLU A 585 23.98 -2.03 -25.25
N ILE A 586 23.56 -1.68 -26.47
CA ILE A 586 23.91 -2.44 -27.68
C ILE A 586 25.43 -2.46 -27.88
N VAL A 587 26.12 -1.32 -27.77
CA VAL A 587 27.58 -1.25 -27.95
C VAL A 587 28.32 -2.12 -26.94
N TRP A 588 27.87 -2.19 -25.68
CA TRP A 588 28.43 -3.10 -24.67
C TRP A 588 28.18 -4.58 -25.00
N LYS A 589 27.06 -4.93 -25.65
CA LYS A 589 26.65 -6.31 -25.98
C LYS A 589 27.06 -6.82 -27.37
N VAL A 590 27.63 -5.98 -28.26
CA VAL A 590 28.17 -6.45 -29.57
C VAL A 590 29.33 -7.46 -29.42
N GLY A 591 29.93 -7.59 -28.22
CA GLY A 591 30.87 -8.66 -27.88
C GLY A 591 30.23 -10.06 -27.69
N SER A 592 28.90 -10.18 -27.61
CA SER A 592 28.20 -11.38 -27.13
C SER A 592 26.96 -11.76 -27.95
N VAL A 593 27.08 -11.74 -29.29
CA VAL A 593 26.00 -12.06 -30.26
C VAL A 593 25.68 -13.58 -30.35
N VAL A 594 25.41 -14.22 -29.21
CA VAL A 594 25.03 -15.66 -29.10
C VAL A 594 23.69 -15.84 -28.36
N ALA A 595 23.13 -14.79 -27.77
CA ALA A 595 21.95 -14.85 -26.89
C ALA A 595 20.58 -15.06 -27.58
N VAL A 596 20.51 -15.33 -28.90
CA VAL A 596 19.24 -15.60 -29.62
C VAL A 596 18.79 -17.07 -29.47
N ALA A 597 19.06 -17.65 -28.30
CA ALA A 597 18.69 -19.01 -27.93
C ALA A 597 18.43 -19.13 -26.43
N PHE A 598 17.69 -18.18 -25.84
CA PHE A 598 17.14 -18.30 -24.49
C PHE A 598 15.97 -19.31 -24.43
N ASN A 599 16.32 -20.58 -24.68
CA ASN A 599 15.61 -21.73 -24.19
C ASN A 599 16.39 -22.28 -22.99
N VAL A 600 15.68 -22.62 -21.91
CA VAL A 600 16.17 -23.35 -20.72
C VAL A 600 17.17 -22.59 -19.82
N ALA A 601 16.68 -22.08 -18.68
CA ALA A 601 17.43 -22.12 -17.39
C ALA A 601 16.62 -21.71 -16.13
N THR A 602 15.30 -21.44 -16.18
CA THR A 602 14.46 -21.31 -14.96
C THR A 602 13.96 -22.65 -14.40
N LEU A 603 14.25 -23.75 -15.09
CA LEU A 603 13.70 -25.09 -14.84
C LEU A 603 14.44 -25.86 -13.73
N ASN A 604 14.43 -25.38 -12.48
CA ASN A 604 14.37 -26.29 -11.31
C ASN A 604 13.96 -25.68 -9.95
N VAL A 605 13.12 -24.63 -9.88
CA VAL A 605 12.68 -24.03 -8.59
C VAL A 605 12.24 -25.09 -7.58
N PHE A 606 11.44 -26.05 -8.03
CA PHE A 606 10.98 -27.19 -7.23
C PHE A 606 12.11 -28.16 -6.85
N GLY A 607 13.08 -28.46 -7.73
CA GLY A 607 14.21 -29.34 -7.38
C GLY A 607 15.27 -28.71 -6.47
N GLU A 608 15.31 -27.37 -6.36
CA GLU A 608 16.10 -26.68 -5.34
C GLU A 608 15.34 -26.55 -4.01
N LEU A 609 14.02 -26.30 -4.04
CA LEU A 609 13.14 -26.52 -2.88
C LEU A 609 13.29 -27.96 -2.33
N TYR A 610 13.49 -28.95 -3.20
CA TYR A 610 13.79 -30.34 -2.81
C TYR A 610 15.17 -30.51 -2.14
N ALA A 611 16.17 -29.75 -2.59
CA ALA A 611 17.50 -29.78 -1.97
C ALA A 611 17.47 -29.15 -0.57
N ALA A 612 16.77 -28.03 -0.39
CA ALA A 612 16.52 -27.42 0.90
C ALA A 612 15.70 -28.34 1.84
N TYR A 613 14.64 -28.98 1.30
CA TYR A 613 13.88 -30.02 1.99
C TYR A 613 14.76 -31.16 2.52
N LYS A 614 15.67 -31.71 1.68
CA LYS A 614 16.59 -32.78 2.08
C LYS A 614 17.56 -32.40 3.20
N ALA A 615 17.79 -31.12 3.45
CA ALA A 615 18.64 -30.64 4.54
C ALA A 615 17.92 -30.57 5.89
N THR A 616 16.58 -30.69 5.93
CA THR A 616 15.77 -30.53 7.15
C THR A 616 15.03 -31.82 7.51
N LYS A 617 14.82 -32.08 8.80
CA LYS A 617 14.08 -33.27 9.26
C LYS A 617 12.61 -33.20 8.83
N TRP A 618 12.11 -34.25 8.18
CA TRP A 618 10.71 -34.37 7.75
C TRP A 618 9.68 -34.12 8.88
N ALA A 619 9.91 -34.66 10.08
CA ALA A 619 9.01 -34.47 11.21
C ALA A 619 8.97 -33.02 11.73
N LEU A 620 10.05 -32.24 11.56
CA LEU A 620 10.09 -30.82 11.90
C LEU A 620 9.24 -29.99 10.91
N LEU A 621 9.27 -30.37 9.63
CA LEU A 621 8.46 -29.74 8.57
C LEU A 621 6.96 -30.05 8.72
N CYS A 622 6.64 -31.31 9.06
CA CYS A 622 5.28 -31.69 9.44
C CYS A 622 4.77 -30.87 10.63
N ALA A 623 5.54 -30.84 11.73
CA ALA A 623 5.18 -30.10 12.93
C ALA A 623 4.98 -28.61 12.66
N THR A 624 5.88 -27.97 11.90
CA THR A 624 5.75 -26.56 11.49
C THR A 624 4.45 -26.33 10.72
N SER A 625 4.15 -27.18 9.74
CA SER A 625 2.95 -27.06 8.91
C SER A 625 1.68 -27.07 9.77
N LEU A 626 1.58 -28.03 10.70
CA LEU A 626 0.40 -28.19 11.55
C LEU A 626 0.29 -27.13 12.64
N ILE A 627 1.40 -26.77 13.31
CA ILE A 627 1.44 -25.66 14.28
C ILE A 627 0.92 -24.37 13.63
N SER A 628 1.33 -24.07 12.40
CA SER A 628 0.88 -22.86 11.71
C SER A 628 -0.60 -22.91 11.29
N VAL A 629 -1.13 -24.04 10.79
CA VAL A 629 -2.58 -24.17 10.54
C VAL A 629 -3.37 -24.01 11.86
N VAL A 630 -2.85 -24.56 12.96
CA VAL A 630 -3.46 -24.46 14.29
C VAL A 630 -3.43 -23.03 14.82
N ARG A 631 -2.35 -22.27 14.62
CA ARG A 631 -2.30 -20.82 14.94
C ARG A 631 -3.42 -20.06 14.23
N SER A 632 -3.61 -20.31 12.94
CA SER A 632 -4.66 -19.67 12.15
C SER A 632 -6.06 -20.06 12.64
N LEU A 633 -6.28 -21.33 13.00
CA LEU A 633 -7.55 -21.78 13.56
C LEU A 633 -7.82 -21.17 14.96
N ILE A 634 -6.80 -21.02 15.81
CA ILE A 634 -6.89 -20.35 17.13
C ILE A 634 -7.20 -18.85 16.95
N TYR A 635 -6.47 -18.15 16.07
CA TYR A 635 -6.71 -16.74 15.77
C TYR A 635 -8.14 -16.51 15.28
N TYR A 636 -8.63 -17.37 14.38
CA TYR A 636 -10.00 -17.32 13.89
C TYR A 636 -11.05 -17.52 15.00
N ILE A 637 -10.88 -18.53 15.86
CA ILE A 637 -11.81 -18.76 16.99
C ILE A 637 -11.83 -17.55 17.93
N ARG A 638 -10.66 -16.96 18.20
CA ARG A 638 -10.55 -15.72 18.97
C ARG A 638 -11.27 -14.56 18.30
N TYR A 639 -11.06 -14.36 17.00
CA TYR A 639 -11.71 -13.30 16.22
C TYR A 639 -13.24 -13.39 16.29
N GLN A 640 -13.82 -14.59 16.18
CA GLN A 640 -15.27 -14.80 16.39
C GLN A 640 -15.73 -14.52 17.84
N GLN A 641 -14.91 -14.89 18.83
CA GLN A 641 -15.23 -14.69 20.25
C GLN A 641 -15.13 -13.23 20.71
N THR A 642 -14.24 -12.43 20.10
CA THR A 642 -13.99 -11.03 20.48
C THR A 642 -14.69 -10.01 19.58
N THR A 643 -14.88 -10.35 18.30
CA THR A 643 -15.60 -9.55 17.31
C THR A 643 -16.80 -10.35 16.79
N ALA A 644 -17.96 -10.15 17.41
CA ALA A 644 -19.24 -10.66 16.89
C ALA A 644 -19.52 -10.00 15.53
N PRO A 645 -19.44 -10.72 14.39
CA PRO A 645 -19.42 -10.09 13.07
C PRO A 645 -20.70 -9.28 12.80
N GLN A 646 -20.57 -7.96 12.57
CA GLN A 646 -21.71 -7.08 12.32
C GLN A 646 -21.98 -6.88 10.82
N GLY A 647 -22.03 -7.98 10.05
CA GLY A 647 -22.30 -7.87 8.62
C GLY A 647 -22.29 -9.21 7.88
N LYS A 648 -23.33 -9.47 7.09
CA LYS A 648 -23.47 -10.72 6.32
C LYS A 648 -22.26 -11.03 5.42
N THR A 649 -21.61 -10.00 4.85
CA THR A 649 -20.53 -10.20 3.88
C THR A 649 -19.20 -10.59 4.53
N GLU A 650 -18.81 -9.94 5.62
CA GLU A 650 -17.59 -10.25 6.37
C GLU A 650 -17.74 -11.59 7.11
N GLU A 651 -18.94 -11.86 7.64
CA GLU A 651 -19.29 -13.15 8.22
C GLU A 651 -19.25 -14.28 7.17
N LEU A 652 -19.77 -14.05 5.95
CA LEU A 652 -19.67 -15.01 4.84
C LEU A 652 -18.25 -15.17 4.29
N LEU A 653 -17.44 -14.11 4.19
CA LEU A 653 -16.04 -14.23 3.75
C LEU A 653 -15.21 -14.98 4.78
N ALA A 654 -15.40 -14.68 6.07
CA ALA A 654 -14.81 -15.46 7.14
C ALA A 654 -15.24 -16.93 7.04
N VAL A 655 -16.52 -17.24 6.83
CA VAL A 655 -17.03 -18.61 6.69
C VAL A 655 -16.51 -19.33 5.44
N ALA A 656 -16.30 -18.62 4.33
CA ALA A 656 -15.66 -19.18 3.14
C ALA A 656 -14.18 -19.54 3.40
N TYR A 657 -13.41 -18.63 4.01
CA TYR A 657 -12.02 -18.91 4.41
C TYR A 657 -11.92 -20.00 5.50
N GLN A 658 -12.89 -20.12 6.40
CA GLN A 658 -12.98 -21.20 7.39
C GLN A 658 -13.13 -22.57 6.72
N ALA A 659 -13.94 -22.65 5.67
CA ALA A 659 -14.10 -23.88 4.90
C ALA A 659 -12.76 -24.27 4.27
N ASP A 660 -12.02 -23.35 3.64
CA ASP A 660 -10.72 -23.66 3.06
C ASP A 660 -9.70 -24.16 4.11
N VAL A 661 -9.65 -23.55 5.31
CA VAL A 661 -8.71 -24.00 6.36
C VAL A 661 -9.00 -25.43 6.82
N VAL A 662 -10.26 -25.82 6.98
CA VAL A 662 -10.66 -27.13 7.52
C VAL A 662 -10.84 -28.20 6.43
N VAL A 663 -11.24 -27.82 5.22
CA VAL A 663 -11.58 -28.72 4.10
C VAL A 663 -10.45 -28.81 3.08
N VAL A 664 -9.49 -27.88 3.07
CA VAL A 664 -8.34 -27.87 2.15
C VAL A 664 -7.01 -27.85 2.90
N ASP A 665 -6.72 -26.81 3.70
CA ASP A 665 -5.38 -26.61 4.26
C ASP A 665 -4.97 -27.68 5.29
N LEU A 666 -5.84 -27.96 6.26
CA LEU A 666 -5.59 -28.92 7.33
C LEU A 666 -5.53 -30.38 6.80
N PRO A 667 -6.43 -30.84 5.91
CA PRO A 667 -6.28 -32.14 5.24
C PRO A 667 -5.01 -32.26 4.40
N ILE A 668 -4.59 -31.20 3.68
CA ILE A 668 -3.31 -31.19 2.95
C ILE A 668 -2.13 -31.32 3.92
N ALA A 669 -2.12 -30.55 5.01
CA ALA A 669 -1.06 -30.62 6.01
C ALA A 669 -0.97 -32.02 6.65
N VAL A 670 -2.11 -32.65 6.96
CA VAL A 670 -2.19 -34.03 7.46
C VAL A 670 -1.72 -35.03 6.41
N CYS A 671 -2.13 -34.93 5.14
CA CYS A 671 -1.61 -35.78 4.06
C CYS A 671 -0.08 -35.71 3.98
N SER A 672 0.49 -34.50 3.96
CA SER A 672 1.94 -34.29 3.96
C SER A 672 2.63 -34.87 5.20
N CYS A 673 2.02 -34.73 6.39
CA CYS A 673 2.47 -35.31 7.65
C CYS A 673 2.36 -36.84 7.74
N LEU A 674 1.48 -37.47 6.96
CA LEU A 674 1.33 -38.93 6.91
C LEU A 674 2.09 -39.56 5.72
N GLY A 675 2.74 -38.75 4.88
CA GLY A 675 3.37 -39.21 3.64
C GLY A 675 2.35 -39.76 2.62
N LEU A 676 1.10 -39.30 2.70
CA LEU A 676 -0.01 -39.76 1.87
C LEU A 676 -0.16 -38.91 0.59
N PRO A 677 -0.59 -39.54 -0.53
CA PRO A 677 -0.91 -38.82 -1.76
C PRO A 677 -2.03 -37.82 -1.54
N ILE A 678 -1.91 -36.62 -2.13
CA ILE A 678 -2.90 -35.55 -1.94
C ILE A 678 -3.94 -35.61 -3.09
N PRO A 679 -5.23 -35.87 -2.80
CA PRO A 679 -6.25 -36.04 -3.84
C PRO A 679 -6.47 -34.77 -4.68
N LYS A 680 -6.91 -34.97 -5.92
CA LYS A 680 -7.17 -33.88 -6.90
C LYS A 680 -8.43 -33.06 -6.62
N ASN A 681 -9.45 -33.68 -6.03
CA ASN A 681 -10.80 -33.13 -5.91
C ASN A 681 -11.23 -32.94 -4.44
N SER A 682 -10.27 -32.70 -3.54
CA SER A 682 -10.49 -32.63 -2.07
C SER A 682 -11.18 -33.88 -1.46
N GLN A 683 -11.08 -35.03 -2.12
CA GLN A 683 -11.59 -36.32 -1.65
C GLN A 683 -10.54 -37.02 -0.79
N TYR A 684 -10.35 -36.56 0.45
CA TYR A 684 -9.38 -37.11 1.38
C TYR A 684 -9.81 -38.49 1.92
N ALA A 685 -8.84 -39.31 2.28
CA ALA A 685 -9.10 -40.59 2.92
C ALA A 685 -9.74 -40.38 4.31
N ASP A 686 -10.62 -41.29 4.72
CA ASP A 686 -11.31 -41.27 6.02
C ASP A 686 -10.34 -41.11 7.22
N MET A 687 -9.17 -41.72 7.14
CA MET A 687 -8.06 -41.57 8.08
C MET A 687 -7.56 -40.11 8.21
N VAL A 688 -7.47 -39.38 7.10
CA VAL A 688 -7.03 -37.98 7.08
C VAL A 688 -8.08 -37.10 7.74
N LEU A 689 -9.36 -37.31 7.41
CA LEU A 689 -10.48 -36.58 8.02
C LEU A 689 -10.57 -36.84 9.53
N THR A 690 -10.32 -38.07 9.99
CA THR A 690 -10.29 -38.41 11.42
C THR A 690 -9.19 -37.64 12.18
N VAL A 691 -7.99 -37.49 11.60
CA VAL A 691 -6.90 -36.69 12.21
C VAL A 691 -7.25 -35.20 12.20
N VAL A 692 -7.83 -34.69 11.11
CA VAL A 692 -8.33 -33.31 10.98
C VAL A 692 -9.37 -32.99 12.06
N GLU A 693 -10.38 -33.85 12.26
CA GLU A 693 -11.38 -33.73 13.32
C GLU A 693 -10.73 -33.74 14.72
N GLY A 694 -9.74 -34.60 14.94
CA GLY A 694 -8.97 -34.66 16.18
C GLY A 694 -8.28 -33.33 16.50
N ILE A 695 -7.58 -32.75 15.51
CA ILE A 695 -6.89 -31.45 15.64
C ILE A 695 -7.89 -30.32 15.89
N VAL A 696 -8.95 -30.20 15.07
CA VAL A 696 -9.99 -29.17 15.23
C VAL A 696 -10.63 -29.26 16.63
N LYS A 697 -10.93 -30.47 17.11
CA LYS A 697 -11.48 -30.69 18.45
C LYS A 697 -10.53 -30.24 19.55
N GLN A 698 -9.23 -30.52 19.45
CA GLN A 698 -8.24 -30.04 20.41
C GLN A 698 -8.22 -28.51 20.42
N VAL A 699 -8.16 -27.88 19.24
CA VAL A 699 -8.14 -26.42 19.09
C VAL A 699 -9.38 -25.73 19.68
N ILE A 700 -10.57 -26.29 19.48
CA ILE A 700 -11.80 -25.80 20.12
C ILE A 700 -11.78 -25.97 21.64
N THR A 701 -11.17 -27.05 22.15
CA THR A 701 -11.20 -27.39 23.59
C THR A 701 -10.17 -26.61 24.40
N ASN A 702 -8.95 -26.46 23.87
CA ASN A 702 -7.78 -25.98 24.62
C ASN A 702 -7.18 -24.67 24.07
N GLY A 703 -7.59 -24.22 22.88
CA GLY A 703 -7.15 -22.93 22.31
C GLY A 703 -5.63 -22.75 22.28
N ASP A 704 -5.15 -21.60 22.78
CA ASP A 704 -3.72 -21.24 22.86
C ASP A 704 -2.87 -22.17 23.69
N GLU A 705 -3.43 -22.88 24.69
CA GLU A 705 -2.64 -23.74 25.58
C GLU A 705 -1.90 -24.83 24.78
N ILE A 706 -2.47 -25.23 23.64
CA ILE A 706 -1.89 -26.19 22.69
C ILE A 706 -0.53 -25.71 22.14
N LEU A 707 -0.36 -24.41 21.96
CA LEU A 707 0.83 -23.81 21.35
C LEU A 707 1.64 -22.97 22.36
N SER A 708 1.36 -23.07 23.66
CA SER A 708 2.09 -22.31 24.68
C SER A 708 3.50 -22.86 24.96
N THR A 709 3.76 -24.13 24.66
CA THR A 709 5.08 -24.77 24.79
C THR A 709 5.34 -25.81 23.70
N GLY A 710 6.61 -26.09 23.42
CA GLY A 710 7.02 -27.16 22.49
C GLY A 710 6.55 -28.55 22.92
N ALA A 711 6.33 -28.75 24.22
CA ALA A 711 5.76 -29.99 24.75
C ALA A 711 4.27 -30.12 24.40
N ASN A 712 3.47 -29.06 24.62
CA ASN A 712 2.04 -29.07 24.32
C ASN A 712 1.78 -29.25 22.81
N ALA A 713 2.62 -28.66 21.96
CA ALA A 713 2.56 -28.87 20.53
C ALA A 713 2.98 -30.29 20.11
N LEU A 714 3.97 -30.90 20.77
CA LEU A 714 4.34 -32.30 20.54
C LEU A 714 3.19 -33.25 20.92
N ASP A 715 2.56 -33.00 22.06
CA ASP A 715 1.42 -33.79 22.55
C ASP A 715 0.20 -33.68 21.63
N LEU A 716 -0.06 -32.51 21.02
CA LEU A 716 -1.06 -32.38 19.95
C LEU A 716 -0.73 -33.29 18.76
N LEU A 717 0.50 -33.22 18.26
CA LEU A 717 0.91 -33.90 17.03
C LEU A 717 0.92 -35.42 17.17
N LEU A 718 1.34 -35.93 18.33
CA LEU A 718 1.28 -37.35 18.68
C LEU A 718 -0.16 -37.79 19.01
N GLY A 719 -0.88 -37.01 19.83
CA GLY A 719 -2.23 -37.32 20.30
C GLY A 719 -3.32 -37.26 19.22
N SER A 720 -3.10 -36.50 18.14
CA SER A 720 -3.94 -36.50 16.94
C SER A 720 -3.60 -37.61 15.94
N GLY A 721 -2.48 -38.32 16.10
CA GLY A 721 -1.99 -39.29 15.13
C GLY A 721 -1.35 -38.67 13.88
N ALA A 722 -0.99 -37.37 13.93
CA ALA A 722 -0.33 -36.67 12.83
C ALA A 722 1.18 -36.95 12.75
N LEU A 723 1.82 -37.40 13.83
CA LEU A 723 3.19 -37.90 13.86
C LEU A 723 3.24 -39.34 14.39
N ASN A 724 3.97 -40.21 13.69
CA ASN A 724 4.13 -41.63 14.05
C ASN A 724 5.50 -41.96 14.71
N ASP A 725 6.43 -41.01 14.81
CA ASP A 725 7.75 -41.21 15.42
C ASP A 725 8.34 -39.92 16.01
N SER A 726 9.16 -40.04 17.07
CA SER A 726 9.63 -38.93 17.91
C SER A 726 10.95 -38.30 17.44
N SER A 727 11.13 -38.12 16.12
CA SER A 727 12.40 -37.60 15.55
C SER A 727 12.60 -36.08 15.68
N THR A 728 11.56 -35.36 16.12
CA THR A 728 11.56 -33.93 16.47
C THR A 728 11.63 -33.75 17.99
N THR A 729 12.42 -32.80 18.47
CA THR A 729 12.56 -32.52 19.91
C THR A 729 11.65 -31.39 20.41
N ILE A 730 11.42 -31.34 21.72
CA ILE A 730 10.69 -30.24 22.39
C ILE A 730 11.39 -28.90 22.12
N ASP A 731 12.73 -28.85 22.13
CA ASP A 731 13.49 -27.61 21.87
C ASP A 731 13.34 -27.11 20.42
N GLU A 732 13.31 -28.04 19.46
CA GLU A 732 13.04 -27.72 18.05
C GLU A 732 11.62 -27.12 17.88
N LEU A 733 10.62 -27.65 18.60
CA LEU A 733 9.25 -27.13 18.58
C LEU A 733 9.09 -25.82 19.36
N GLN A 734 9.78 -25.68 20.50
CA GLN A 734 9.78 -24.44 21.27
C GLN A 734 10.35 -23.29 20.43
N THR A 735 11.43 -23.54 19.67
CA THR A 735 12.01 -22.55 18.75
C THR A 735 11.00 -22.09 17.67
N LEU A 736 10.12 -22.99 17.18
CA LEU A 736 9.06 -22.65 16.22
C LEU A 736 7.88 -21.90 16.85
N ILE A 737 7.62 -22.17 18.13
CA ILE A 737 6.62 -21.45 18.92
C ILE A 737 7.12 -20.03 19.19
N ASP A 738 8.33 -19.89 19.73
CA ASP A 738 8.94 -18.60 20.09
C ASP A 738 9.10 -17.67 18.87
N LYS A 739 9.35 -18.22 17.66
CA LYS A 739 9.45 -17.43 16.42
C LYS A 739 8.15 -16.76 15.98
N ASN A 740 6.99 -17.29 16.37
CA ASN A 740 5.64 -16.74 16.15
C ASN A 740 5.31 -16.14 14.76
N SER A 741 5.99 -16.58 13.68
CA SER A 741 5.77 -16.11 12.31
C SER A 741 4.63 -16.85 11.63
N THR A 742 3.81 -16.10 10.88
CA THR A 742 2.68 -16.57 10.07
C THR A 742 2.96 -16.47 8.57
N CYS A 743 3.80 -15.52 8.14
CA CYS A 743 4.12 -15.24 6.74
C CYS A 743 4.44 -16.51 5.92
N GLY A 744 5.37 -17.35 6.38
CA GLY A 744 5.79 -18.51 5.60
C GLY A 744 4.74 -19.62 5.49
N TRP A 745 3.77 -19.68 6.39
CA TRP A 745 2.59 -20.55 6.24
C TRP A 745 1.59 -19.97 5.24
N GLU A 746 1.34 -18.66 5.28
CA GLU A 746 0.51 -17.99 4.28
C GLU A 746 1.07 -18.16 2.87
N LEU A 747 2.39 -18.09 2.69
CA LEU A 747 3.04 -18.37 1.42
C LEU A 747 2.81 -19.84 0.98
N LYS A 748 2.91 -20.82 1.89
CA LYS A 748 2.54 -22.23 1.58
C LYS A 748 1.08 -22.34 1.14
N ARG A 749 0.14 -21.73 1.89
CA ARG A 749 -1.30 -21.75 1.56
C ARG A 749 -1.56 -21.12 0.20
N LEU A 750 -0.92 -20.00 -0.08
CA LEU A 750 -0.96 -19.34 -1.38
C LEU A 750 -0.49 -20.28 -2.51
N THR A 751 0.56 -21.08 -2.29
CA THR A 751 1.00 -22.10 -3.27
C THR A 751 -0.06 -23.17 -3.51
N ASP A 752 -0.70 -23.72 -2.48
CA ASP A 752 -1.80 -24.69 -2.66
C ASP A 752 -2.99 -24.05 -3.41
N ARG A 753 -3.35 -22.80 -3.09
CA ARG A 753 -4.43 -22.06 -3.77
C ARG A 753 -4.08 -21.77 -5.24
N VAL A 754 -2.83 -21.44 -5.56
CA VAL A 754 -2.31 -21.29 -6.94
C VAL A 754 -2.40 -22.62 -7.70
N ILE A 755 -1.94 -23.73 -7.11
CA ILE A 755 -2.04 -25.07 -7.72
C ILE A 755 -3.51 -25.43 -7.98
N SER A 756 -4.40 -25.17 -7.03
CA SER A 756 -5.85 -25.40 -7.17
C SER A 756 -6.44 -24.56 -8.31
N ALA A 757 -6.17 -23.26 -8.34
CA ALA A 757 -6.71 -22.35 -9.35
C ALA A 757 -6.28 -22.72 -10.79
N VAL A 758 -5.00 -23.05 -11.01
CA VAL A 758 -4.51 -23.51 -12.33
C VAL A 758 -5.18 -24.82 -12.75
N ASN A 759 -5.34 -25.76 -11.82
CA ASN A 759 -6.02 -27.03 -12.10
C ASN A 759 -7.52 -26.86 -12.39
N ASN A 760 -8.21 -25.97 -11.69
CA ASN A 760 -9.64 -25.69 -11.92
C ASN A 760 -9.86 -25.11 -13.32
N VAL A 761 -9.11 -24.07 -13.70
CA VAL A 761 -9.15 -23.49 -15.07
C VAL A 761 -8.92 -24.56 -16.15
N ARG A 762 -8.04 -25.54 -15.89
CA ARG A 762 -7.77 -26.65 -16.79
C ARG A 762 -8.91 -27.67 -16.87
N ASN A 763 -9.48 -28.05 -15.72
CA ASN A 763 -10.62 -28.97 -15.67
C ASN A 763 -11.86 -28.37 -16.36
N ASP A 764 -12.07 -27.06 -16.20
CA ASP A 764 -13.15 -26.31 -16.84
C ASP A 764 -12.92 -26.08 -18.35
N THR A 765 -11.67 -26.18 -18.82
CA THR A 765 -11.35 -26.14 -20.26
C THR A 765 -10.30 -27.18 -20.68
N PRO A 766 -10.69 -28.47 -20.86
CA PRO A 766 -9.77 -29.56 -21.20
C PRO A 766 -9.00 -29.38 -22.51
N ASP A 767 -9.62 -28.70 -23.49
CA ASP A 767 -9.06 -28.45 -24.83
C ASP A 767 -8.26 -27.14 -24.93
N ALA A 768 -8.13 -26.37 -23.82
CA ALA A 768 -7.39 -25.11 -23.82
C ALA A 768 -5.88 -25.32 -23.99
N THR A 769 -5.24 -24.46 -24.79
CA THR A 769 -3.78 -24.43 -24.89
C THR A 769 -3.15 -23.86 -23.62
N ALA A 770 -1.85 -24.08 -23.41
CA ALA A 770 -1.12 -23.44 -22.30
C ALA A 770 -1.24 -21.90 -22.34
N ASN A 771 -1.31 -21.29 -23.52
CA ASN A 771 -1.52 -19.85 -23.66
C ASN A 771 -2.94 -19.42 -23.28
N ASP A 772 -3.96 -20.20 -23.60
CA ASP A 772 -5.35 -19.95 -23.16
C ASP A 772 -5.48 -20.05 -21.63
N ILE A 773 -4.85 -21.06 -21.03
CA ILE A 773 -4.78 -21.20 -19.56
C ILE A 773 -4.04 -20.00 -18.96
N ARG A 774 -2.91 -19.56 -19.57
CA ARG A 774 -2.16 -18.38 -19.12
C ARG A 774 -3.01 -17.11 -19.13
N VAL A 775 -3.72 -16.82 -20.22
CA VAL A 775 -4.61 -15.64 -20.32
C VAL A 775 -5.67 -15.65 -19.21
N LYS A 776 -6.29 -16.80 -18.91
CA LYS A 776 -7.28 -16.96 -17.84
C LYS A 776 -6.69 -16.85 -16.43
N VAL A 777 -5.57 -17.52 -16.16
CA VAL A 777 -4.94 -17.51 -14.83
C VAL A 777 -4.42 -16.11 -14.49
N TYR A 778 -3.82 -15.40 -15.44
CA TYR A 778 -3.29 -14.05 -15.22
C TYR A 778 -4.37 -12.98 -14.99
N SER A 779 -5.62 -13.25 -15.38
CA SER A 779 -6.78 -12.39 -15.14
C SER A 779 -7.64 -12.85 -13.95
N SER A 780 -7.18 -13.86 -13.19
CA SER A 780 -7.95 -14.46 -12.09
C SER A 780 -7.62 -13.86 -10.72
N PRO A 781 -8.53 -13.95 -9.73
CA PRO A 781 -8.32 -13.36 -8.40
C PRO A 781 -7.05 -13.84 -7.66
N ILE A 782 -6.60 -15.07 -7.92
CA ILE A 782 -5.38 -15.61 -7.30
C ILE A 782 -4.12 -14.81 -7.69
N VAL A 783 -4.07 -14.30 -8.93
CA VAL A 783 -2.96 -13.46 -9.44
C VAL A 783 -3.16 -11.99 -9.02
N LEU A 784 -4.39 -11.49 -9.08
CA LEU A 784 -4.69 -10.06 -8.97
C LEU A 784 -4.91 -9.56 -7.54
N HIS A 785 -5.28 -10.45 -6.63
CA HIS A 785 -5.59 -10.11 -5.24
C HIS A 785 -4.81 -10.99 -4.26
N ASP A 786 -4.92 -12.32 -4.34
CA ASP A 786 -4.33 -13.20 -3.31
C ASP A 786 -2.80 -13.14 -3.24
N ILE A 787 -2.10 -13.28 -4.38
CA ILE A 787 -0.62 -13.17 -4.40
C ILE A 787 -0.18 -11.78 -3.89
N PRO A 788 -0.71 -10.65 -4.40
CA PRO A 788 -0.39 -9.32 -3.87
C PRO A 788 -0.64 -9.18 -2.36
N THR A 789 -1.81 -9.60 -1.85
CA THR A 789 -2.20 -9.44 -0.45
C THR A 789 -1.33 -10.27 0.49
N VAL A 790 -1.20 -11.58 0.24
CA VAL A 790 -0.41 -12.48 1.11
C VAL A 790 1.06 -12.07 1.13
N THR A 791 1.64 -11.73 -0.02
CA THR A 791 3.03 -11.25 -0.06
C THR A 791 3.19 -9.90 0.64
N ASN A 792 2.20 -9.01 0.58
CA ASN A 792 2.26 -7.72 1.30
C ASN A 792 2.15 -7.90 2.82
N ASN A 793 1.26 -8.76 3.31
CA ASN A 793 1.08 -8.99 4.74
C ASN A 793 2.35 -9.53 5.41
N CYS A 794 3.18 -10.29 4.68
CA CYS A 794 4.52 -10.67 5.13
C CYS A 794 5.42 -9.46 5.51
N MET A 795 5.20 -8.27 4.94
CA MET A 795 5.94 -7.07 5.33
C MET A 795 5.73 -6.68 6.79
N GLY A 796 4.55 -6.94 7.37
CA GLY A 796 4.26 -6.60 8.76
C GLY A 796 5.23 -7.27 9.73
N GLU A 797 5.53 -8.55 9.50
CA GLU A 797 6.54 -9.30 10.27
C GLU A 797 7.97 -8.83 9.94
N LEU A 798 8.29 -8.59 8.66
CA LEU A 798 9.62 -8.14 8.23
C LEU A 798 10.00 -6.79 8.85
N LEU A 799 9.07 -5.84 8.94
CA LEU A 799 9.32 -4.50 9.49
C LEU A 799 9.65 -4.50 10.99
N THR A 800 9.36 -5.59 11.71
CA THR A 800 9.78 -5.74 13.13
C THR A 800 11.28 -6.04 13.29
N THR A 801 11.96 -6.53 12.25
CA THR A 801 13.36 -7.01 12.33
C THR A 801 14.28 -6.51 11.21
N LYS A 802 13.73 -5.91 10.14
CA LYS A 802 14.45 -5.47 8.94
C LYS A 802 14.15 -4.00 8.64
N THR A 803 14.98 -3.38 7.80
CA THR A 803 14.71 -2.03 7.29
C THR A 803 13.55 -2.04 6.28
N LEU A 804 12.90 -0.88 6.12
CA LEU A 804 11.82 -0.68 5.14
C LEU A 804 12.21 -1.14 3.72
N THR A 805 13.42 -0.83 3.28
CA THR A 805 13.97 -1.25 1.98
C THR A 805 14.00 -2.77 1.84
N VAL A 806 14.55 -3.47 2.84
CA VAL A 806 14.68 -4.94 2.81
C VAL A 806 13.30 -5.62 2.86
N ALA A 807 12.32 -5.03 3.57
CA ALA A 807 10.95 -5.53 3.58
C ALA A 807 10.28 -5.47 2.18
N TYR A 808 10.42 -4.33 1.48
CA TYR A 808 9.92 -4.20 0.10
C TYR A 808 10.65 -5.13 -0.88
N GLU A 809 11.98 -5.17 -0.84
CA GLU A 809 12.79 -6.06 -1.69
C GLU A 809 12.39 -7.54 -1.52
N THR A 810 12.17 -7.97 -0.27
CA THR A 810 11.73 -9.33 0.04
C THR A 810 10.33 -9.59 -0.52
N ARG A 811 9.36 -8.68 -0.34
CA ARG A 811 8.00 -8.84 -0.89
C ARG A 811 8.00 -8.96 -2.41
N ASP A 812 8.67 -8.07 -3.12
CA ASP A 812 8.61 -8.03 -4.58
C ASP A 812 9.25 -9.27 -5.21
N MET A 813 10.29 -9.77 -4.55
CA MET A 813 10.94 -11.01 -4.92
C MET A 813 10.05 -12.23 -4.61
N LEU A 814 9.28 -12.25 -3.51
CA LEU A 814 8.22 -13.26 -3.31
C LEU A 814 7.19 -13.21 -4.45
N ARG A 815 6.72 -12.02 -4.84
CA ARG A 815 5.80 -11.82 -5.98
C ARG A 815 6.38 -12.39 -7.29
N LYS A 816 7.67 -12.15 -7.57
CA LYS A 816 8.38 -12.76 -8.71
C LYS A 816 8.44 -14.29 -8.61
N THR A 817 8.74 -14.85 -7.44
CA THR A 817 8.74 -16.31 -7.21
C THR A 817 7.38 -16.93 -7.51
N PHE A 818 6.29 -16.31 -7.03
CA PHE A 818 4.93 -16.77 -7.35
C PHE A 818 4.61 -16.68 -8.84
N GLY A 819 5.08 -15.64 -9.55
CA GLY A 819 4.97 -15.57 -11.00
C GLY A 819 5.67 -16.73 -11.74
N VAL A 820 6.87 -17.13 -11.28
CA VAL A 820 7.57 -18.31 -11.83
C VAL A 820 6.82 -19.61 -11.51
N ILE A 821 6.26 -19.76 -10.31
CA ILE A 821 5.45 -20.93 -9.93
C ILE A 821 4.20 -21.04 -10.82
N VAL A 822 3.47 -19.94 -11.02
CA VAL A 822 2.29 -19.87 -11.90
C VAL A 822 2.65 -20.30 -13.32
N ASP A 823 3.69 -19.70 -13.91
CA ASP A 823 4.13 -20.05 -15.26
C ASP A 823 4.57 -21.52 -15.38
N GLN A 824 5.35 -22.04 -14.42
CA GLN A 824 5.78 -23.44 -14.42
C GLN A 824 4.60 -24.42 -14.32
N LEU A 825 3.58 -24.12 -13.51
CA LEU A 825 2.37 -24.94 -13.42
C LEU A 825 1.55 -24.91 -14.71
N ILE A 826 1.54 -23.79 -15.44
CA ILE A 826 0.89 -23.68 -16.75
C ILE A 826 1.65 -24.51 -17.81
N ASP A 827 2.98 -24.40 -17.85
CA ASP A 827 3.82 -25.01 -18.88
C ASP A 827 4.08 -26.52 -18.66
N THR A 828 4.22 -26.98 -17.42
CA THR A 828 4.55 -28.40 -17.12
C THR A 828 3.33 -29.32 -17.09
N ALA A 829 2.15 -28.79 -16.76
CA ALA A 829 0.95 -29.60 -16.68
C ALA A 829 0.46 -30.02 -18.09
N THR A 830 0.23 -31.32 -18.30
CA THR A 830 -0.25 -31.88 -19.58
C THR A 830 -1.78 -32.06 -19.59
N THR A 831 -2.38 -32.15 -20.78
CA THR A 831 -3.84 -32.21 -21.00
C THR A 831 -4.47 -33.59 -20.75
N ASP A 832 -3.75 -34.54 -20.14
CA ASP A 832 -4.18 -35.92 -19.92
C ASP A 832 -5.17 -36.11 -18.74
N MET A 833 -6.02 -35.12 -18.49
CA MET A 833 -6.83 -34.97 -17.27
C MET A 833 -5.99 -35.02 -15.98
N GLY A 834 -4.79 -34.43 -16.06
CA GLY A 834 -3.84 -34.30 -14.96
C GLY A 834 -3.22 -35.63 -14.52
N LYS A 835 -3.13 -36.64 -15.39
CA LYS A 835 -2.38 -37.87 -15.12
C LYS A 835 -0.89 -37.58 -14.94
N ALA A 836 -0.28 -36.72 -15.77
CA ALA A 836 1.10 -36.30 -15.58
C ALA A 836 1.26 -35.40 -14.34
N VAL A 837 0.30 -34.49 -14.08
CA VAL A 837 0.29 -33.66 -12.86
C VAL A 837 0.17 -34.51 -11.59
N ALA A 838 -0.49 -35.68 -11.66
CA ALA A 838 -0.51 -36.66 -10.58
C ALA A 838 0.74 -37.54 -10.51
N GLN A 839 1.51 -37.67 -11.60
CA GLN A 839 2.81 -38.36 -11.57
C GLN A 839 3.89 -37.46 -10.96
N ASP A 840 3.76 -36.15 -11.07
CA ASP A 840 4.56 -35.14 -10.35
C ASP A 840 3.95 -34.75 -8.97
N GLU A 841 3.42 -35.75 -8.26
CA GLU A 841 3.14 -35.68 -6.81
C GLU A 841 4.38 -35.25 -5.99
N TYR A 842 5.57 -35.48 -6.55
CA TYR A 842 6.82 -34.85 -6.16
C TYR A 842 6.73 -33.32 -6.06
N MET A 843 6.32 -32.61 -7.12
CA MET A 843 6.35 -31.14 -7.18
C MET A 843 5.46 -30.50 -6.10
N ARG A 844 4.26 -31.04 -5.87
CA ARG A 844 3.32 -30.53 -4.85
C ARG A 844 3.84 -30.75 -3.43
N ASN A 845 4.28 -31.97 -3.10
CA ASN A 845 4.84 -32.28 -1.77
C ASN A 845 6.12 -31.49 -1.50
N VAL A 846 6.96 -31.31 -2.52
CA VAL A 846 8.25 -30.63 -2.40
C VAL A 846 8.11 -29.11 -2.26
N ALA A 847 7.21 -28.45 -3.00
CA ALA A 847 6.98 -27.02 -2.79
C ALA A 847 6.36 -26.76 -1.41
N ASN A 848 5.36 -27.56 -1.02
CA ASN A 848 4.69 -27.40 0.27
C ASN A 848 5.66 -27.60 1.44
N MET A 849 6.58 -28.59 1.36
CA MET A 849 7.59 -28.80 2.42
C MET A 849 8.80 -27.87 2.33
N GLY A 850 9.21 -27.45 1.14
CA GLY A 850 10.34 -26.53 0.95
C GLY A 850 10.05 -25.11 1.40
N LEU A 851 8.85 -24.57 1.10
CA LEU A 851 8.42 -23.26 1.60
C LEU A 851 8.28 -23.25 3.13
N VAL A 852 7.76 -24.34 3.70
CA VAL A 852 7.73 -24.55 5.15
C VAL A 852 9.14 -24.68 5.74
N ALA A 853 10.07 -25.37 5.09
CA ALA A 853 11.46 -25.42 5.56
C ALA A 853 12.07 -24.01 5.65
N LEU A 854 11.87 -23.20 4.62
CA LEU A 854 12.41 -21.84 4.57
C LEU A 854 11.73 -20.89 5.57
N SER A 855 10.44 -21.10 5.89
CA SER A 855 9.75 -20.34 6.95
C SER A 855 10.36 -20.56 8.34
N THR A 856 10.88 -21.77 8.61
CA THR A 856 11.53 -22.07 9.90
C THR A 856 12.89 -21.42 10.07
N VAL A 857 13.58 -21.05 8.98
CA VAL A 857 14.97 -20.57 9.04
C VAL A 857 14.99 -19.05 9.23
N ASP A 858 14.57 -18.29 8.22
CA ASP A 858 14.44 -16.82 8.16
C ASP A 858 13.83 -16.48 6.78
N PRO A 859 12.88 -15.52 6.63
CA PRO A 859 12.51 -14.99 5.32
C PRO A 859 13.69 -14.62 4.39
N THR A 860 14.85 -14.22 4.94
CA THR A 860 16.08 -14.00 4.15
C THR A 860 16.58 -15.27 3.43
N GLY A 861 16.25 -16.46 3.94
CA GLY A 861 16.54 -17.75 3.29
C GLY A 861 15.65 -18.02 2.07
N ILE A 862 14.36 -17.66 2.15
CA ILE A 862 13.48 -17.61 0.96
C ILE A 862 14.08 -16.64 -0.06
N ALA A 863 14.63 -15.51 0.41
CA ALA A 863 15.19 -14.49 -0.46
C ALA A 863 16.47 -14.91 -1.20
N TYR A 864 17.41 -15.50 -0.47
CA TYR A 864 18.65 -16.03 -1.05
C TYR A 864 18.39 -17.14 -2.09
N MET A 865 17.39 -17.99 -1.84
CA MET A 865 17.01 -19.03 -2.80
C MET A 865 16.26 -18.45 -4.00
N ALA A 866 15.29 -17.55 -3.78
CA ALA A 866 14.54 -16.89 -4.85
C ALA A 866 15.44 -16.13 -5.84
N SER A 867 16.51 -15.49 -5.35
CA SER A 867 17.47 -14.77 -6.20
C SER A 867 18.24 -15.67 -7.18
N GLN A 868 18.35 -16.99 -6.93
CA GLN A 868 18.96 -17.93 -7.89
C GLN A 868 18.09 -18.16 -9.13
N PHE A 869 16.78 -17.88 -9.07
CA PHE A 869 15.83 -18.09 -10.16
C PHE A 869 15.42 -16.81 -10.89
N VAL A 870 15.67 -15.64 -10.29
CA VAL A 870 15.44 -14.35 -10.94
C VAL A 870 16.60 -14.08 -11.90
N GLN A 871 16.52 -14.72 -13.07
CA GLN A 871 17.25 -14.27 -14.25
C GLN A 871 16.93 -12.80 -14.54
N PRO A 872 17.76 -12.08 -15.32
CA PRO A 872 17.42 -10.78 -15.86
C PRO A 872 16.32 -10.93 -16.94
N ILE A 873 15.15 -11.43 -16.55
CA ILE A 873 13.93 -11.51 -17.37
C ILE A 873 12.92 -10.54 -16.76
N CYS A 874 12.30 -9.73 -17.62
CA CYS A 874 11.24 -8.83 -17.21
C CYS A 874 10.02 -9.66 -16.78
N GLY A 875 9.80 -9.75 -15.47
CA GLY A 875 8.64 -10.45 -14.91
C GLY A 875 7.32 -9.72 -15.23
N PRO A 876 6.19 -10.43 -15.30
CA PRO A 876 4.88 -9.80 -15.50
C PRO A 876 4.56 -8.84 -14.36
N THR A 877 4.00 -7.69 -14.70
CA THR A 877 3.76 -6.59 -13.75
C THR A 877 2.49 -6.75 -12.90
N ALA A 878 1.62 -7.71 -13.24
CA ALA A 878 0.32 -7.97 -12.62
C ALA A 878 0.35 -8.27 -11.10
N TYR A 879 1.47 -8.73 -10.56
CA TYR A 879 1.58 -9.18 -9.15
C TYR A 879 1.69 -8.05 -8.12
N LEU A 880 1.53 -6.78 -8.52
CA LEU A 880 1.45 -5.65 -7.59
C LEU A 880 0.05 -5.47 -6.97
N GLY A 881 -1.01 -5.90 -7.66
CA GLY A 881 -2.40 -5.80 -7.21
C GLY A 881 -2.95 -4.37 -7.17
N GLU A 882 -4.06 -4.19 -6.46
CA GLU A 882 -4.61 -2.86 -6.15
C GLU A 882 -3.79 -2.17 -5.07
N ILE A 883 -3.57 -0.87 -5.21
CA ILE A 883 -2.74 -0.08 -4.30
C ILE A 883 -3.62 0.77 -3.37
N ASP A 884 -3.27 0.81 -2.08
CA ASP A 884 -3.95 1.64 -1.07
C ASP A 884 -3.59 3.13 -1.20
N ASP A 885 -4.48 4.00 -0.76
CA ASP A 885 -4.34 5.47 -0.78
C ASP A 885 -3.01 5.96 -0.19
N GLY A 886 -2.44 7.02 -0.79
CA GLY A 886 -1.20 7.64 -0.33
C GLY A 886 -0.63 8.70 -1.28
N THR A 887 0.55 9.23 -0.96
CA THR A 887 1.31 10.11 -1.87
C THR A 887 1.84 9.30 -3.06
N LEU A 888 2.07 9.92 -4.22
CA LEU A 888 2.62 9.19 -5.37
C LEU A 888 4.01 8.59 -5.09
N HIS A 889 4.82 9.26 -4.25
CA HIS A 889 6.14 8.77 -3.82
C HIS A 889 6.02 7.46 -3.03
N ASP A 890 5.17 7.45 -2.00
CA ASP A 890 5.06 6.29 -1.11
C ASP A 890 4.14 5.21 -1.72
N ALA A 891 2.95 5.58 -2.22
CA ALA A 891 1.98 4.63 -2.76
C ALA A 891 2.35 4.10 -4.16
N LEU A 892 2.74 4.97 -5.10
CA LEU A 892 2.95 4.60 -6.51
C LEU A 892 4.44 4.48 -6.90
N GLY A 893 5.36 4.69 -5.95
CA GLY A 893 6.81 4.59 -6.19
C GLY A 893 7.36 5.70 -7.10
N LEU A 894 6.75 6.90 -7.06
CA LEU A 894 7.18 8.06 -7.82
C LEU A 894 8.64 8.41 -7.49
N ARG A 895 9.48 8.43 -8.52
CA ARG A 895 10.90 8.78 -8.40
C ARG A 895 11.40 9.57 -9.60
N THR A 896 12.38 10.44 -9.34
CA THR A 896 13.04 11.32 -10.32
C THR A 896 14.49 10.90 -10.49
N VAL A 897 15.03 11.10 -11.70
CA VAL A 897 16.46 10.98 -12.01
C VAL A 897 16.88 12.27 -12.70
N ASP A 898 18.04 12.81 -12.29
CA ASP A 898 18.52 14.16 -12.58
C ASP A 898 17.50 15.27 -12.22
N GLU A 899 17.78 16.50 -12.65
CA GLU A 899 17.11 17.69 -12.14
C GLU A 899 15.79 18.04 -12.83
N ALA A 900 15.52 17.58 -14.06
CA ALA A 900 14.39 18.06 -14.86
C ALA A 900 13.04 17.92 -14.17
N PHE A 901 12.78 16.81 -13.50
CA PHE A 901 11.51 16.53 -12.85
C PHE A 901 11.54 16.69 -11.33
N GLU A 902 12.67 17.16 -10.79
CA GLU A 902 12.89 17.23 -9.35
C GLU A 902 11.84 18.08 -8.63
N GLY A 903 11.29 17.52 -7.55
CA GLY A 903 10.17 18.09 -6.80
C GLY A 903 8.76 17.81 -7.37
N SER A 904 8.61 16.95 -8.38
CA SER A 904 7.29 16.45 -8.80
C SER A 904 6.61 15.65 -7.69
N TYR A 905 5.29 15.77 -7.55
CA TYR A 905 4.52 15.21 -6.43
C TYR A 905 3.04 15.00 -6.80
N GLY A 906 2.28 14.39 -5.90
CA GLY A 906 0.83 14.24 -6.06
C GLY A 906 0.24 13.18 -5.15
N SER A 907 -1.02 12.80 -5.41
CA SER A 907 -1.75 11.78 -4.66
C SER A 907 -2.30 10.64 -5.52
N TRP A 908 -2.48 9.48 -4.88
CA TRP A 908 -3.31 8.37 -5.36
C TRP A 908 -4.44 8.13 -4.36
N THR A 909 -5.66 8.02 -4.89
CA THR A 909 -6.80 7.46 -4.15
C THR A 909 -7.33 6.25 -4.91
N LYS A 910 -7.56 5.15 -4.19
CA LYS A 910 -8.13 3.91 -4.73
C LYS A 910 -9.59 4.10 -5.11
N LEU A 911 -10.36 4.80 -4.28
CA LEU A 911 -11.70 5.26 -4.60
C LEU A 911 -11.61 6.54 -5.42
N GLY A 912 -11.99 6.47 -6.70
CA GLY A 912 -11.98 7.63 -7.58
C GLY A 912 -12.91 7.52 -8.78
N ASP A 913 -12.69 8.42 -9.73
CA ASP A 913 -13.47 8.61 -10.96
C ASP A 913 -12.88 7.84 -12.17
N GLY A 914 -11.65 7.36 -12.07
CA GLY A 914 -10.91 6.70 -13.15
C GLY A 914 -9.95 7.62 -13.90
N VAL A 915 -9.68 8.84 -13.43
CA VAL A 915 -8.79 9.81 -14.10
C VAL A 915 -7.34 9.69 -13.64
N VAL A 916 -6.42 9.86 -14.60
CA VAL A 916 -4.99 10.12 -14.39
C VAL A 916 -4.69 11.51 -14.92
N ARG A 917 -4.57 12.49 -14.03
CA ARG A 917 -4.30 13.89 -14.34
C ARG A 917 -2.84 14.24 -14.08
N LEU A 918 -2.17 14.73 -15.11
CA LEU A 918 -0.80 15.27 -15.05
C LEU A 918 -0.84 16.78 -15.28
N ILE A 919 -0.35 17.55 -14.31
CA ILE A 919 -0.26 19.01 -14.34
C ILE A 919 1.22 19.36 -14.54
N PHE A 920 1.61 19.61 -15.79
CA PHE A 920 2.98 20.01 -16.13
C PHE A 920 3.21 21.47 -15.76
N GLU A 921 4.19 21.74 -14.90
CA GLU A 921 4.54 23.07 -14.40
C GLU A 921 5.95 23.46 -14.86
N SER A 922 6.04 24.23 -15.95
CA SER A 922 7.33 24.67 -16.46
C SER A 922 7.90 25.85 -15.68
N THR A 923 9.10 25.67 -15.12
CA THR A 923 10.02 26.75 -14.76
C THR A 923 11.17 26.87 -15.77
N ASP A 924 11.08 26.12 -16.88
CA ASP A 924 12.07 26.09 -17.94
C ASP A 924 12.02 27.40 -18.76
N LYS A 925 13.18 27.79 -19.30
CA LYS A 925 13.35 28.97 -20.14
C LYS A 925 13.14 28.68 -21.62
N LEU A 926 13.01 27.41 -21.98
CA LEU A 926 12.82 26.91 -23.32
C LEU A 926 11.55 26.07 -23.36
N ASP A 927 10.93 26.01 -24.53
CA ASP A 927 9.85 25.06 -24.80
C ASP A 927 10.42 23.63 -24.77
N VAL A 928 9.66 22.70 -24.21
CA VAL A 928 10.05 21.29 -24.09
C VAL A 928 8.92 20.38 -24.55
N THR A 929 9.26 19.19 -25.00
CA THR A 929 8.28 18.11 -25.21
C THR A 929 8.54 17.04 -24.16
N VAL A 930 7.56 16.72 -23.33
CA VAL A 930 7.64 15.53 -22.47
C VAL A 930 7.07 14.34 -23.24
N VAL A 931 7.84 13.27 -23.36
CA VAL A 931 7.32 12.00 -23.88
C VAL A 931 6.84 11.17 -22.70
N ILE A 932 5.62 10.67 -22.80
CA ILE A 932 5.00 9.78 -21.83
C ILE A 932 5.06 8.37 -22.43
N HIS A 933 5.75 7.46 -21.74
CA HIS A 933 5.81 6.04 -22.07
C HIS A 933 4.98 5.24 -21.07
N SER A 934 4.28 4.21 -21.55
CA SER A 934 3.40 3.35 -20.74
C SER A 934 3.76 1.89 -20.95
N GLY A 935 4.35 1.24 -19.96
CA GLY A 935 4.79 -0.16 -20.05
C GLY A 935 5.99 -0.38 -20.99
N GLY A 936 6.75 0.69 -21.27
CA GLY A 936 7.91 0.71 -22.16
C GLY A 936 7.67 1.32 -23.55
N ASP A 937 6.42 1.45 -23.99
CA ASP A 937 6.08 1.98 -25.32
C ASP A 937 5.69 3.47 -25.26
N ASP A 938 6.06 4.26 -26.28
CA ASP A 938 5.57 5.65 -26.48
C ASP A 938 4.04 5.70 -26.44
N TYR A 939 3.48 6.53 -25.56
CA TYR A 939 2.03 6.65 -25.35
C TYR A 939 1.48 8.04 -25.69
N ALA A 940 2.19 9.10 -25.31
CA ALA A 940 1.82 10.48 -25.63
C ALA A 940 3.05 11.39 -25.70
N LYS A 941 2.88 12.56 -26.33
CA LYS A 941 3.86 13.66 -26.32
C LYS A 941 3.13 14.93 -25.93
N VAL A 942 3.66 15.65 -24.94
CA VAL A 942 3.04 16.86 -24.39
C VAL A 942 4.02 18.00 -24.56
N ASP A 943 3.67 18.97 -25.42
CA ASP A 943 4.44 20.19 -25.61
C ASP A 943 4.10 21.17 -24.49
N VAL A 944 5.12 21.58 -23.73
CA VAL A 944 5.02 22.51 -22.60
C VAL A 944 5.94 23.69 -22.88
N LYS A 945 5.36 24.88 -23.05
CA LYS A 945 6.16 26.08 -23.35
C LYS A 945 6.94 26.57 -22.12
N ALA A 946 7.95 27.39 -22.37
CA ALA A 946 8.68 28.08 -21.32
C ALA A 946 7.72 28.85 -20.39
N TRP A 947 7.78 28.58 -19.08
CA TRP A 947 6.95 29.20 -18.03
C TRP A 947 5.42 28.97 -18.14
N GLU A 948 4.95 28.03 -18.96
CA GLU A 948 3.53 27.67 -19.02
C GLU A 948 3.19 26.44 -18.15
N THR A 949 1.92 26.36 -17.71
CA THR A 949 1.32 25.18 -17.11
C THR A 949 0.42 24.50 -18.12
N VAL A 950 0.55 23.18 -18.29
CA VAL A 950 -0.26 22.37 -19.22
C VAL A 950 -0.87 21.19 -18.46
N VAL A 951 -2.19 21.01 -18.57
CA VAL A 951 -2.88 19.84 -18.02
C VAL A 951 -3.03 18.79 -19.12
N TRP A 952 -2.70 17.55 -18.79
CA TRP A 952 -2.93 16.37 -19.62
C TRP A 952 -3.65 15.32 -18.79
N GLU A 953 -4.59 14.60 -19.40
CA GLU A 953 -5.41 13.60 -18.72
C GLU A 953 -5.49 12.32 -19.53
N SER A 954 -5.54 11.19 -18.84
CA SER A 954 -5.88 9.88 -19.39
C SER A 954 -6.71 9.11 -18.36
N THR A 955 -7.11 7.88 -18.69
CA THR A 955 -7.91 7.04 -17.77
C THR A 955 -7.09 5.91 -17.14
N ILE A 956 -7.49 5.48 -15.92
CA ILE A 956 -6.91 4.34 -15.21
C ILE A 956 -7.04 3.05 -16.06
N PRO A 957 -8.18 2.69 -16.68
CA PRO A 957 -8.26 1.52 -17.56
C PRO A 957 -7.26 1.52 -18.73
N GLU A 958 -6.85 2.68 -19.26
CA GLU A 958 -5.84 2.79 -20.32
C GLU A 958 -4.41 2.57 -19.79
N LEU A 959 -4.11 3.02 -18.57
CA LEU A 959 -2.74 3.07 -18.02
C LEU A 959 -2.46 2.04 -16.92
N GLN A 960 -3.46 1.38 -16.36
CA GLN A 960 -3.31 0.45 -15.25
C GLN A 960 -2.39 -0.74 -15.56
N ASP A 961 -1.75 -1.24 -14.51
CA ASP A 961 -0.79 -2.33 -14.48
C ASP A 961 0.48 -2.08 -15.30
N LYS A 962 0.84 -0.80 -15.48
CA LYS A 962 2.01 -0.37 -16.27
C LYS A 962 2.88 0.63 -15.50
N SER A 963 4.17 0.59 -15.82
CA SER A 963 5.08 1.70 -15.54
C SER A 963 4.66 2.91 -16.37
N LEU A 964 4.64 4.10 -15.77
CA LEU A 964 4.49 5.38 -16.46
C LEU A 964 5.81 6.12 -16.35
N TYR A 965 6.56 6.17 -17.46
CA TYR A 965 7.88 6.77 -17.55
C TYR A 965 7.80 8.06 -18.38
N LEU A 966 8.35 9.14 -17.85
CA LEU A 966 8.38 10.45 -18.49
C LEU A 966 9.84 10.88 -18.68
N ASP A 967 10.23 11.21 -19.91
CA ASP A 967 11.49 11.87 -20.22
C ASP A 967 11.25 13.21 -20.93
N ARG A 968 12.15 14.17 -20.66
CA ARG A 968 12.02 15.55 -21.13
C ARG A 968 12.90 15.81 -22.34
N TRP A 969 12.32 15.71 -23.53
CA TRP A 969 13.00 15.93 -24.79
C TRP A 969 13.21 17.41 -25.11
N ARG A 970 14.41 17.74 -25.63
CA ARG A 970 14.71 18.99 -26.34
C ARG A 970 15.46 18.66 -27.64
N PRO A 971 15.24 19.39 -28.74
CA PRO A 971 16.08 19.25 -29.94
C PRO A 971 17.50 19.76 -29.66
N GLY A 972 18.50 18.89 -29.78
CA GLY A 972 19.92 19.28 -29.65
C GLY A 972 20.44 20.11 -30.83
N LEU A 973 21.70 20.57 -30.75
CA LEU A 973 22.35 21.45 -31.74
C LEU A 973 22.40 20.89 -33.20
N PHE A 974 22.05 19.62 -33.39
CA PHE A 974 21.95 18.95 -34.70
C PHE A 974 20.63 18.19 -34.91
N GLY A 975 19.59 18.48 -34.11
CA GLY A 975 18.28 17.81 -34.19
C GLY A 975 18.28 16.34 -33.76
N LEU A 976 19.39 15.83 -33.22
CA LEU A 976 19.45 14.49 -32.63
C LEU A 976 18.70 14.47 -31.28
N PRO A 977 17.93 13.42 -30.99
CA PRO A 977 17.30 13.24 -29.69
C PRO A 977 18.36 12.97 -28.62
N GLY A 978 18.14 13.52 -27.43
CA GLY A 978 18.93 13.21 -26.24
C GLY A 978 18.05 13.23 -25.01
N SER A 979 18.08 12.13 -24.24
CA SER A 979 17.34 11.93 -22.98
C SER A 979 17.99 12.62 -21.77
N GLY A 980 19.19 13.18 -21.92
CA GLY A 980 20.04 13.76 -20.86
C GLY A 980 19.54 15.06 -20.21
N GLY A 981 18.23 15.18 -20.00
CA GLY A 981 17.61 16.18 -19.13
C GLY A 981 17.24 15.63 -17.75
N GLY A 982 17.04 14.33 -17.64
CA GLY A 982 16.40 13.68 -16.49
C GLY A 982 15.03 13.12 -16.82
N SER A 983 14.52 12.29 -15.92
CA SER A 983 13.29 11.52 -16.11
C SER A 983 12.51 11.31 -14.81
N LEU A 984 11.24 10.96 -14.95
CA LEU A 984 10.30 10.65 -13.88
C LEU A 984 9.68 9.28 -14.13
N LEU A 985 9.44 8.53 -13.05
CA LEU A 985 8.83 7.20 -13.13
C LEU A 985 7.88 6.97 -11.97
N LEU A 986 6.72 6.36 -12.25
CA LEU A 986 5.83 5.76 -11.25
C LEU A 986 5.11 4.53 -11.82
N TRP A 987 4.38 3.82 -10.96
CA TRP A 987 3.47 2.73 -11.32
C TRP A 987 2.02 3.21 -11.35
N ILE A 988 1.25 2.91 -12.41
CA ILE A 988 -0.20 3.18 -12.41
C ILE A 988 -0.94 1.89 -12.05
N PRO A 989 -1.63 1.84 -10.89
CA PRO A 989 -2.31 0.64 -10.44
C PRO A 989 -3.69 0.49 -11.06
N ARG A 990 -4.20 -0.74 -11.01
CA ARG A 990 -5.62 -1.04 -11.17
C ARG A 990 -6.42 -0.64 -9.93
N SER A 991 -7.69 -0.30 -10.14
CA SER A 991 -8.68 -0.17 -9.05
C SER A 991 -10.08 -0.58 -9.52
N THR A 992 -10.66 -1.59 -8.87
CA THR A 992 -12.10 -1.91 -8.97
C THR A 992 -12.99 -0.78 -8.43
N GLU A 993 -12.42 0.14 -7.66
CA GLU A 993 -13.04 1.36 -7.17
C GLU A 993 -12.69 2.59 -8.03
N GLY A 994 -12.32 2.39 -9.30
CA GLY A 994 -12.06 3.42 -10.31
C GLY A 994 -10.66 4.01 -10.23
N GLY A 995 -10.22 4.43 -9.03
CA GLY A 995 -8.94 5.11 -8.84
C GLY A 995 -8.95 6.58 -9.24
N HIS A 996 -8.03 7.37 -8.71
CA HIS A 996 -7.72 8.71 -9.20
C HIS A 996 -6.25 9.06 -8.91
N VAL A 997 -5.54 9.56 -9.92
CA VAL A 997 -4.21 10.15 -9.80
C VAL A 997 -4.30 11.63 -10.17
N THR A 998 -3.81 12.51 -9.29
CA THR A 998 -3.36 13.85 -9.69
C THR A 998 -1.87 13.99 -9.38
N MET A 999 -1.07 14.35 -10.39
CA MET A 999 0.38 14.56 -10.29
C MET A 999 0.77 15.93 -10.83
N HIS A 1000 1.43 16.73 -9.99
CA HIS A 1000 2.15 17.94 -10.40
C HIS A 1000 3.53 17.53 -10.92
N VAL A 1001 3.71 17.63 -12.24
CA VAL A 1001 4.96 17.31 -12.94
C VAL A 1001 5.76 18.59 -13.10
N ARG A 1002 6.74 18.79 -12.21
CA ARG A 1002 7.66 19.93 -12.27
C ARG A 1002 8.56 19.78 -13.49
N ILE A 1003 8.79 20.86 -14.23
CA ILE A 1003 9.79 20.90 -15.29
C ILE A 1003 10.78 22.02 -14.96
N ASN A 1004 11.96 21.62 -14.49
CA ASN A 1004 13.04 22.51 -14.13
C ASN A 1004 13.96 22.78 -15.33
N VAL A 1005 14.53 23.98 -15.38
CA VAL A 1005 15.68 24.29 -16.26
C VAL A 1005 16.77 23.25 -15.99
N SER A 1006 17.26 22.57 -17.03
CA SER A 1006 18.58 21.90 -17.02
C SER A 1006 19.43 22.35 -18.22
#